data_AF-A0A9E0TNL5-F1
#
_entry.id   AF-A0A9E0TNL5-F1
#
_cell.length_a   1.000
_cell.length_b   1.000
_cell.length_c   1.000
_cell.angle_alpha   90.00
_cell.angle_beta   90.00
_cell.angle_gamma   90.00
#
_symmetry.space_group_name_H-M   'P 1'
#
loop_
_entity.id
_entity.type
_entity.pdbx_description
1 polymer ?
#
loop_
_entity_poly.entity_id
_entity_poly.type
_entity_poly.pdbx_seq_one_letter_code
_entity_poly.pdbx_strand_id
1 'polypeptide(L)'
;MSTPYTAAHWEKIQACGDAVEASLGRSGVLLTMGGEPTFVPTAPDGAEWRTAALGPTKLGYARQLAHELVRTSWPGAVILETSGKHYPGEPIPRWTLLVQKRADARPVWRDLSLLRADTSPGLHQPLHAREFIAALAWELAIPPASALAFAETSAPDAITGYVLPLDHNGTGWLSDDWSGVFTSTLPLFPGDSAAGLRLPLGQLGENNLRRALTAEIRDGTLTIFVPPLLLPAYLALLEKIEATLVTQKIRDVILAGYAPPPEPTLPTIGLASDPGVLEINLTPNATWADYDAQLTDLYAAASACGLCARKLQLNGREVGTGGGAHLVFGGPAGLLSPFFAFPALLPSVIRYFQHHPALSYAFTGAYMGPSSQAPRIDESTYEALYELEIACAGAESLGSPQNLALFDLLFRDLLMDRSGNTHRAEISVDKLWNPYAPNGRLGLVEFRAFETHPQARVQSVVALFIRAILARLAAAPFTAPFVRWAGELHDRFFLPACVWQDLVAICDDLKKHGIPFDPAWLRPAWEFRFPHLGELEIKHHTLVFRQALEAWPLLGESPNAGTVARTVDASLDRIEACVSDPALLESGLLLVNGLPCEFRPTNLSTLNPQLSTAAPIGAACGIRYRAFYLTPSLQPHVPVHAPLLLEWVDRETLTVAAAARWHVWNPQNHSYHAAPANDTEAAHRRTERWEPWPYTVGQSRFIPKIDFPPEGRHTLDLRRYSAQAR
;
A
#
# COMPACT_ATOMS: atom_id res chain seq x y z
N MET A 1 19.73 5.17 11.27
CA MET A 1 18.80 4.33 12.05
C MET A 1 19.52 3.03 12.39
N SER A 2 19.36 2.50 13.61
CA SER A 2 19.86 1.16 13.96
C SER A 2 19.17 0.11 13.09
N THR A 3 19.90 -0.92 12.65
CA THR A 3 19.30 -2.04 11.94
C THR A 3 18.28 -2.75 12.85
N PRO A 4 17.06 -3.04 12.37
CA PRO A 4 15.98 -3.60 13.20
C PRO A 4 16.27 -5.05 13.60
N TYR A 5 17.16 -5.71 12.87
CA TYR A 5 17.57 -7.09 13.09
C TYR A 5 19.10 -7.17 13.17
N THR A 6 19.59 -7.92 14.16
CA THR A 6 21.00 -8.32 14.24
C THR A 6 21.34 -9.29 13.12
N ALA A 7 22.63 -9.48 12.82
CA ALA A 7 23.05 -10.47 11.83
C ALA A 7 22.55 -11.88 12.17
N ALA A 8 22.59 -12.27 13.44
CA ALA A 8 22.11 -13.56 13.92
C ALA A 8 20.58 -13.72 13.81
N HIS A 9 19.80 -12.65 14.01
CA HIS A 9 18.36 -12.69 13.73
C HIS A 9 18.11 -12.86 12.22
N TRP A 10 18.86 -12.15 11.38
CA TRP A 10 18.69 -12.20 9.95
C TRP A 10 19.00 -13.58 9.35
N GLU A 11 20.06 -14.24 9.81
CA GLU A 11 20.39 -15.61 9.41
C GLU A 11 19.23 -16.59 9.71
N LYS A 12 18.59 -16.46 10.86
CA LYS A 12 17.42 -17.29 11.22
C LYS A 12 16.19 -16.95 10.36
N ILE A 13 15.98 -15.68 10.04
CA ILE A 13 14.92 -15.23 9.14
C ILE A 13 15.13 -15.84 7.75
N GLN A 14 16.36 -15.83 7.24
CA GLN A 14 16.72 -16.46 5.95
C GLN A 14 16.46 -17.97 5.97
N ALA A 15 16.89 -18.66 7.03
CA ALA A 15 16.61 -20.09 7.19
C ALA A 15 15.10 -20.40 7.28
N CYS A 16 14.30 -19.48 7.86
CA CYS A 16 12.84 -19.60 7.82
C CYS A 16 12.30 -19.40 6.39
N GLY A 17 12.85 -18.46 5.62
CA GLY A 17 12.57 -18.32 4.19
C GLY A 17 12.80 -19.63 3.44
N ASP A 18 13.96 -20.25 3.62
CA ASP A 18 14.27 -21.55 3.02
C ASP A 18 13.29 -22.65 3.44
N ALA A 19 12.87 -22.67 4.71
CA ALA A 19 11.86 -23.61 5.19
C ALA A 19 10.49 -23.42 4.54
N VAL A 20 10.09 -22.16 4.28
CA VAL A 20 8.87 -21.81 3.54
C VAL A 20 8.96 -22.32 2.10
N GLU A 21 10.06 -22.05 1.40
CA GLU A 21 10.26 -22.53 0.02
C GLU A 21 10.26 -24.06 -0.04
N ALA A 22 10.88 -24.73 0.94
CA ALA A 22 10.86 -26.19 1.04
C ALA A 22 9.43 -26.73 1.28
N SER A 23 8.59 -26.02 2.04
CA SER A 23 7.19 -26.40 2.25
C SER A 23 6.34 -26.27 0.97
N LEU A 24 6.51 -25.17 0.24
CA LEU A 24 5.86 -24.95 -1.05
C LEU A 24 6.29 -26.01 -2.07
N GLY A 25 7.59 -26.31 -2.14
CA GLY A 25 8.16 -27.35 -3.01
C GLY A 25 7.60 -28.75 -2.71
N ARG A 26 7.52 -29.14 -1.43
CA ARG A 26 6.89 -30.43 -1.03
C ARG A 26 5.42 -30.52 -1.40
N SER A 27 4.71 -29.39 -1.37
CA SER A 27 3.28 -29.30 -1.69
C SER A 27 3.02 -29.14 -3.19
N GLY A 28 4.07 -28.99 -4.01
CA GLY A 28 3.94 -28.76 -5.46
C GLY A 28 3.36 -27.38 -5.82
N VAL A 29 3.42 -26.41 -4.90
CA VAL A 29 2.79 -25.11 -5.05
C VAL A 29 3.77 -24.13 -5.68
N LEU A 30 3.41 -23.60 -6.85
CA LEU A 30 4.16 -22.52 -7.50
C LEU A 30 3.59 -21.17 -7.05
N LEU A 31 4.18 -20.59 -6.00
CA LEU A 31 3.73 -19.33 -5.42
C LEU A 31 4.72 -18.20 -5.73
N THR A 32 4.32 -17.26 -6.58
CA THR A 32 5.04 -16.00 -6.78
C THR A 32 4.51 -14.92 -5.85
N MET A 33 5.36 -13.94 -5.54
CA MET A 33 4.99 -12.78 -4.73
C MET A 33 5.47 -11.47 -5.34
N GLY A 34 4.65 -10.43 -5.25
CA GLY A 34 4.98 -9.05 -5.58
C GLY A 34 4.61 -8.13 -4.42
N GLY A 35 4.81 -6.84 -4.62
CA GLY A 35 4.44 -5.82 -3.65
C GLY A 35 4.24 -4.46 -4.30
N GLU A 36 3.46 -3.62 -3.63
CA GLU A 36 3.14 -2.27 -4.09
C GLU A 36 3.63 -1.20 -3.07
N PRO A 37 4.92 -1.15 -2.68
CA PRO A 37 5.40 -0.15 -1.72
C PRO A 37 5.24 1.28 -2.25
N THR A 38 5.03 2.21 -1.32
CA THR A 38 4.73 3.60 -1.63
C THR A 38 5.71 4.55 -0.97
N PHE A 39 6.06 5.63 -1.67
CA PHE A 39 7.06 6.61 -1.24
C PHE A 39 6.56 8.04 -1.38
N VAL A 40 7.13 8.93 -0.57
CA VAL A 40 6.97 10.39 -0.65
C VAL A 40 8.33 11.07 -0.47
N PRO A 41 8.51 12.32 -0.95
CA PRO A 41 9.70 13.10 -0.64
C PRO A 41 9.88 13.27 0.87
N THR A 42 11.13 13.39 1.33
CA THR A 42 11.43 13.64 2.76
C THR A 42 10.84 14.95 3.27
N ALA A 43 10.64 15.93 2.38
CA ALA A 43 9.95 17.18 2.65
C ALA A 43 8.85 17.38 1.57
N PRO A 44 7.69 16.71 1.70
CA PRO A 44 6.66 16.75 0.67
C PRO A 44 5.98 18.12 0.63
N ASP A 45 5.91 18.74 -0.55
CA ASP A 45 5.24 20.02 -0.79
C ASP A 45 4.25 19.95 -1.97
N GLY A 46 3.12 20.65 -1.86
CA GLY A 46 2.06 20.63 -2.87
C GLY A 46 0.93 19.64 -2.59
N ALA A 47 -0.09 19.64 -3.45
CA ALA A 47 -1.27 18.78 -3.31
C ALA A 47 -0.99 17.33 -3.69
N GLU A 48 -0.04 17.08 -4.59
CA GLU A 48 0.28 15.76 -5.14
C GLU A 48 0.81 14.75 -4.11
N TRP A 49 1.36 15.24 -3.00
CA TRP A 49 1.85 14.41 -1.88
C TRP A 49 0.88 14.36 -0.69
N ARG A 50 -0.32 14.92 -0.86
CA ARG A 50 -1.39 14.93 0.16
C ARG A 50 -2.68 14.31 -0.35
N THR A 51 -3.22 14.80 -1.46
CA THR A 51 -4.58 14.46 -1.93
C THR A 51 -4.67 14.26 -3.45
N ALA A 52 -3.86 14.96 -4.24
CA ALA A 52 -3.89 14.84 -5.70
C ALA A 52 -3.02 13.68 -6.18
N ALA A 53 -3.42 13.06 -7.29
CA ALA A 53 -2.61 12.02 -7.94
C ALA A 53 -1.44 12.62 -8.75
N LEU A 54 -1.67 13.76 -9.39
CA LEU A 54 -0.72 14.44 -10.26
C LEU A 54 -0.28 15.78 -9.65
N GLY A 55 0.88 16.26 -10.08
CA GLY A 55 1.39 17.58 -9.78
C GLY A 55 2.77 17.82 -10.42
N PRO A 56 3.37 18.97 -10.13
CA PRO A 56 4.55 19.45 -10.85
C PRO A 56 5.85 18.70 -10.52
N THR A 57 5.95 18.05 -9.35
CA THR A 57 7.23 17.46 -8.89
C THR A 57 7.26 15.93 -8.96
N LYS A 58 6.10 15.25 -8.88
CA LYS A 58 6.05 13.78 -8.74
C LYS A 58 6.65 13.02 -9.93
N LEU A 59 6.42 13.48 -11.16
CA LEU A 59 6.99 12.84 -12.35
C LEU A 59 8.52 12.93 -12.36
N GLY A 60 9.07 14.07 -11.93
CA GLY A 60 10.52 14.24 -11.79
C GLY A 60 11.13 13.28 -10.78
N TYR A 61 10.51 13.13 -9.60
CA TYR A 61 10.92 12.13 -8.61
C TYR A 61 10.84 10.69 -9.16
N ALA A 62 9.79 10.36 -9.91
CA ALA A 62 9.64 9.04 -10.50
C ALA A 62 10.73 8.75 -11.55
N ARG A 63 11.06 9.73 -12.40
CA ARG A 63 12.16 9.61 -13.38
C ARG A 63 13.51 9.45 -12.70
N GLN A 64 13.79 10.24 -11.65
CA GLN A 64 15.03 10.10 -10.88
C GLN A 64 15.14 8.72 -10.22
N LEU A 65 14.06 8.22 -9.60
CA LEU A 65 14.03 6.89 -9.01
C LEU A 65 14.23 5.79 -10.06
N ALA A 66 13.57 5.90 -11.22
CA ALA A 66 13.75 4.95 -12.32
C ALA A 66 15.22 4.92 -12.79
N HIS A 67 15.85 6.08 -12.96
CA HIS A 67 17.28 6.17 -13.31
C HIS A 67 18.17 5.51 -12.27
N GLU A 68 17.93 5.79 -11.00
CA GLU A 68 18.73 5.23 -9.90
C GLU A 68 18.58 3.71 -9.80
N LEU A 69 17.38 3.17 -10.03
CA LEU A 69 17.13 1.73 -10.13
C LEU A 69 17.92 1.10 -11.30
N VAL A 70 17.85 1.69 -12.50
CA VAL A 70 18.61 1.19 -13.66
C VAL A 70 20.12 1.22 -13.37
N ARG A 71 20.61 2.27 -12.72
CA ARG A 71 22.03 2.45 -12.41
C ARG A 71 22.54 1.43 -11.39
N THR A 72 21.74 1.06 -10.40
CA THR A 72 22.20 0.30 -9.23
C THR A 72 21.84 -1.18 -9.26
N SER A 73 20.63 -1.53 -9.72
CA SER A 73 20.08 -2.89 -9.58
C SER A 73 19.50 -3.45 -10.88
N TRP A 74 19.17 -2.60 -11.85
CA TRP A 74 18.57 -2.99 -13.13
C TRP A 74 19.38 -2.51 -14.35
N PRO A 75 20.71 -2.76 -14.42
CA PRO A 75 21.53 -2.31 -15.52
C PRO A 75 21.05 -2.89 -16.85
N GLY A 76 21.02 -2.04 -17.89
CA GLY A 76 20.54 -2.42 -19.21
C GLY A 76 19.01 -2.32 -19.39
N ALA A 77 18.26 -1.91 -18.37
CA ALA A 77 16.82 -1.70 -18.48
C ALA A 77 16.47 -0.39 -19.19
N VAL A 78 15.32 -0.37 -19.86
CA VAL A 78 14.75 0.84 -20.47
C VAL A 78 13.73 1.48 -19.51
N ILE A 79 13.61 2.81 -19.58
CA ILE A 79 12.56 3.57 -18.89
C ILE A 79 11.56 4.04 -19.95
N LEU A 80 10.30 3.62 -19.82
CA LEU A 80 9.21 3.96 -20.74
C LEU A 80 8.07 4.64 -19.97
N GLU A 81 7.61 5.79 -20.45
CA GLU A 81 6.42 6.47 -19.95
C GLU A 81 5.16 6.02 -20.69
N THR A 82 4.15 5.57 -19.96
CA THR A 82 2.87 5.10 -20.53
C THR A 82 1.69 5.77 -19.83
N SER A 83 0.51 5.68 -20.45
CA SER A 83 -0.76 5.96 -19.78
C SER A 83 -0.99 4.95 -18.65
N GLY A 84 -1.23 5.48 -17.46
CA GLY A 84 -1.65 4.76 -16.26
C GLY A 84 -3.17 4.67 -16.14
N LYS A 85 -3.64 4.48 -14.90
CA LYS A 85 -5.08 4.38 -14.58
C LYS A 85 -5.81 5.68 -14.94
N HIS A 86 -7.04 5.54 -15.44
CA HIS A 86 -7.96 6.66 -15.70
C HIS A 86 -9.22 6.45 -14.88
N TYR A 87 -9.53 7.38 -13.96
CA TYR A 87 -10.70 7.29 -13.10
C TYR A 87 -11.84 8.20 -13.61
N PRO A 88 -13.12 7.82 -13.38
CA PRO A 88 -14.25 8.67 -13.72
C PRO A 88 -14.12 10.08 -13.13
N GLY A 89 -14.30 11.10 -13.98
CA GLY A 89 -14.18 12.51 -13.61
C GLY A 89 -12.79 13.12 -13.80
N GLU A 90 -11.76 12.32 -14.08
CA GLU A 90 -10.45 12.85 -14.48
C GLU A 90 -10.44 13.16 -15.99
N PRO A 91 -9.87 14.30 -16.43
CA PRO A 91 -9.90 14.71 -17.83
C PRO A 91 -8.98 13.88 -18.72
N ILE A 92 -7.91 13.33 -18.16
CA ILE A 92 -6.91 12.51 -18.85
C ILE A 92 -6.47 11.34 -17.94
N PRO A 93 -5.98 10.24 -18.53
CA PRO A 93 -5.29 9.20 -17.76
C PRO A 93 -4.10 9.76 -17.00
N ARG A 94 -3.80 9.16 -15.85
CA ARG A 94 -2.58 9.43 -15.10
C ARG A 94 -1.35 8.89 -15.85
N TRP A 95 -0.13 9.24 -15.44
CA TRP A 95 1.09 8.66 -16.02
C TRP A 95 1.55 7.44 -15.21
N THR A 96 2.32 6.57 -15.86
CA THR A 96 3.04 5.46 -15.23
C THR A 96 4.39 5.30 -15.94
N LEU A 97 5.47 5.12 -15.19
CA LEU A 97 6.76 4.74 -15.76
C LEU A 97 6.97 3.23 -15.63
N LEU A 98 7.52 2.62 -16.65
CA LEU A 98 7.91 1.22 -16.68
C LEU A 98 9.43 1.13 -16.77
N VAL A 99 10.04 0.42 -15.82
CA VAL A 99 11.46 0.04 -15.87
C VAL A 99 11.52 -1.42 -16.29
N GLN A 100 11.99 -1.69 -17.51
CA GLN A 100 11.88 -3.01 -18.13
C GLN A 100 13.26 -3.59 -18.46
N LYS A 101 13.55 -4.79 -17.95
CA LYS A 101 14.79 -5.53 -18.23
C LYS A 101 14.49 -6.87 -18.88
N ARG A 102 15.44 -7.44 -19.61
CA ARG A 102 15.31 -8.81 -20.12
C ARG A 102 15.75 -9.83 -19.08
N ALA A 103 15.01 -10.93 -18.99
CA ALA A 103 15.37 -12.06 -18.15
C ALA A 103 16.66 -12.78 -18.62
N ASP A 104 17.04 -12.64 -19.89
CA ASP A 104 18.26 -13.23 -20.46
C ASP A 104 19.53 -12.37 -20.28
N ALA A 105 19.46 -11.35 -19.42
CA ALA A 105 20.55 -10.42 -19.09
C ALA A 105 21.10 -9.58 -20.26
N ARG A 106 20.52 -9.66 -21.46
CA ARG A 106 20.86 -8.71 -22.54
C ARG A 106 20.24 -7.34 -22.24
N PRO A 107 20.91 -6.24 -22.60
CA PRO A 107 20.33 -4.91 -22.42
C PRO A 107 19.12 -4.73 -23.34
N VAL A 108 18.07 -4.10 -22.80
CA VAL A 108 17.01 -3.44 -23.58
C VAL A 108 17.49 -2.07 -24.04
N TRP A 109 18.22 -1.37 -23.17
CA TRP A 109 18.80 -0.06 -23.41
C TRP A 109 20.23 -0.02 -22.83
N ARG A 110 21.22 0.44 -23.60
CA ARG A 110 22.65 0.36 -23.25
C ARG A 110 23.15 1.65 -22.62
N ASP A 111 22.75 2.82 -23.11
CA ASP A 111 23.24 4.12 -22.65
C ASP A 111 22.15 4.92 -21.92
N LEU A 112 22.07 4.74 -20.60
CA LEU A 112 21.11 5.44 -19.75
C LEU A 112 21.24 6.98 -19.83
N SER A 113 22.42 7.51 -20.18
CA SER A 113 22.65 8.97 -20.27
C SER A 113 21.90 9.64 -21.42
N LEU A 114 21.35 8.85 -22.34
CA LEU A 114 20.47 9.35 -23.40
C LEU A 114 19.06 9.68 -22.88
N LEU A 115 18.63 9.05 -21.77
CA LEU A 115 17.29 9.21 -21.23
C LEU A 115 17.23 10.37 -20.23
N ARG A 116 16.12 11.08 -20.21
CA ARG A 116 15.89 12.23 -19.33
C ARG A 116 15.61 11.80 -17.88
N ALA A 117 16.28 12.45 -16.93
CA ALA A 117 16.08 12.27 -15.48
C ALA A 117 15.43 13.48 -14.77
N ASP A 118 15.08 14.54 -15.51
CA ASP A 118 14.53 15.81 -14.98
C ASP A 118 15.43 16.57 -13.99
N THR A 119 16.75 16.48 -14.16
CA THR A 119 17.73 17.25 -13.37
C THR A 119 18.08 18.61 -13.99
N SER A 120 17.66 18.88 -15.23
CA SER A 120 17.93 20.12 -15.97
C SER A 120 16.83 20.45 -16.98
N PRO A 121 16.67 21.73 -17.38
CA PRO A 121 15.76 22.11 -18.48
C PRO A 121 16.12 21.40 -19.79
N GLY A 122 15.12 21.17 -20.65
CA GLY A 122 15.34 20.66 -22.00
C GLY A 122 16.01 21.69 -22.91
N LEU A 123 16.86 21.22 -23.84
CA LEU A 123 17.64 22.07 -24.75
C LEU A 123 17.29 21.86 -26.24
N HIS A 124 16.32 20.99 -26.54
CA HIS A 124 15.99 20.62 -27.91
C HIS A 124 15.08 21.62 -28.61
N GLN A 125 15.23 21.69 -29.93
CA GLN A 125 14.41 22.51 -30.81
C GLN A 125 13.66 21.62 -31.81
N PRO A 126 12.54 22.07 -32.41
CA PRO A 126 11.75 21.27 -33.35
C PRO A 126 12.56 20.62 -34.48
N LEU A 127 13.68 21.25 -34.89
CA LEU A 127 14.61 20.69 -35.86
C LEU A 127 15.17 19.31 -35.43
N HIS A 128 15.48 19.11 -34.15
CA HIS A 128 16.02 17.83 -33.67
C HIS A 128 15.02 16.69 -33.81
N ALA A 129 13.70 16.95 -33.67
CA ALA A 129 12.68 15.93 -33.93
C ALA A 129 12.65 15.52 -35.41
N ARG A 130 12.84 16.49 -36.32
CA ARG A 130 12.95 16.24 -37.76
C ARG A 130 14.19 15.41 -38.10
N GLU A 131 15.34 15.80 -37.58
CA GLU A 131 16.61 15.12 -37.81
C GLU A 131 16.58 13.69 -37.28
N PHE A 132 16.05 13.51 -36.06
CA PHE A 132 15.86 12.20 -35.47
C PHE A 132 14.96 11.30 -36.33
N ILE A 133 13.75 11.77 -36.69
CA ILE A 133 12.78 10.90 -37.37
C ILE A 133 13.26 10.51 -38.77
N ALA A 134 13.95 11.41 -39.49
CA ALA A 134 14.50 11.13 -40.80
C ALA A 134 15.66 10.11 -40.72
N ALA A 135 16.53 10.27 -39.72
CA ALA A 135 17.61 9.32 -39.46
C ALA A 135 17.08 7.94 -39.04
N LEU A 136 16.04 7.90 -38.19
CA LEU A 136 15.41 6.66 -37.78
C LEU A 136 14.74 5.96 -38.97
N ALA A 137 14.02 6.69 -39.82
CA ALA A 137 13.43 6.09 -41.03
C ALA A 137 14.48 5.41 -41.90
N TRP A 138 15.65 6.04 -42.08
CA TRP A 138 16.78 5.43 -42.78
C TRP A 138 17.28 4.15 -42.11
N GLU A 139 17.46 4.15 -40.78
CA GLU A 139 17.86 2.99 -40.00
C GLU A 139 16.87 1.82 -40.06
N LEU A 140 15.58 2.11 -40.25
CA LEU A 140 14.51 1.13 -40.42
C LEU A 140 14.31 0.69 -41.88
N ALA A 141 15.09 1.22 -42.83
CA ALA A 141 14.90 1.04 -44.28
C ALA A 141 13.52 1.51 -44.79
N ILE A 142 12.98 2.56 -44.19
CA ILE A 142 11.74 3.23 -44.58
C ILE A 142 12.08 4.54 -45.30
N PRO A 143 11.39 4.91 -46.40
CA PRO A 143 11.59 6.20 -47.04
C PRO A 143 11.38 7.37 -46.07
N PRO A 144 12.33 8.32 -45.92
CA PRO A 144 12.16 9.47 -45.02
C PRO A 144 10.95 10.35 -45.36
N ALA A 145 10.48 10.31 -46.61
CA ALA A 145 9.28 11.00 -47.07
C ALA A 145 7.98 10.47 -46.42
N SER A 146 8.03 9.30 -45.77
CA SER A 146 6.89 8.76 -45.02
C SER A 146 6.64 9.48 -43.69
N ALA A 147 7.58 10.30 -43.21
CA ALA A 147 7.37 11.10 -42.01
C ALA A 147 6.59 12.39 -42.32
N LEU A 148 5.53 12.66 -41.56
CA LEU A 148 4.70 13.88 -41.70
C LEU A 148 4.87 14.79 -40.50
N ALA A 149 4.89 16.10 -40.75
CA ALA A 149 4.87 17.10 -39.68
C ALA A 149 3.48 17.15 -39.03
N PHE A 150 3.44 17.37 -37.71
CA PHE A 150 2.20 17.67 -37.00
C PHE A 150 2.32 18.94 -36.15
N ALA A 151 1.17 19.50 -35.82
CA ALA A 151 1.04 20.69 -34.99
C ALA A 151 -0.22 20.64 -34.13
N GLU A 152 -0.26 21.49 -33.11
CA GLU A 152 -1.48 21.72 -32.35
C GLU A 152 -2.55 22.36 -33.23
N THR A 153 -3.80 21.95 -33.07
CA THR A 153 -4.91 22.52 -33.85
C THR A 153 -5.06 24.04 -33.63
N SER A 154 -4.64 24.55 -32.47
CA SER A 154 -4.63 25.99 -32.16
C SER A 154 -3.48 26.78 -32.81
N ALA A 155 -2.46 26.10 -33.31
CA ALA A 155 -1.27 26.70 -33.91
C ALA A 155 -0.77 25.85 -35.10
N PRO A 156 -1.54 25.76 -36.20
CA PRO A 156 -1.29 24.81 -37.30
C PRO A 156 0.04 25.03 -38.04
N ASP A 157 0.60 26.24 -37.97
CA ASP A 157 1.88 26.59 -38.58
C ASP A 157 3.09 26.34 -37.65
N ALA A 158 2.84 26.04 -36.38
CA ALA A 158 3.88 25.75 -35.39
C ALA A 158 4.12 24.24 -35.30
N ILE A 159 4.99 23.71 -36.17
CA ILE A 159 5.37 22.29 -36.16
C ILE A 159 5.97 21.93 -34.80
N THR A 160 5.30 21.04 -34.06
CA THR A 160 5.75 20.56 -32.75
C THR A 160 6.45 19.21 -32.82
N GLY A 161 6.29 18.49 -33.94
CA GLY A 161 6.95 17.21 -34.15
C GLY A 161 6.59 16.54 -35.46
N TYR A 162 6.95 15.27 -35.55
CA TYR A 162 6.78 14.44 -36.74
C TYR A 162 6.23 13.06 -36.38
N VAL A 163 5.38 12.52 -37.24
CA VAL A 163 4.83 11.17 -37.15
C VAL A 163 5.39 10.31 -38.27
N LEU A 164 5.75 9.07 -37.97
CA LEU A 164 6.14 8.04 -38.91
C LEU A 164 5.16 6.87 -38.77
N PRO A 165 4.26 6.64 -39.74
CA PRO A 165 3.45 5.42 -39.79
C PRO A 165 4.39 4.22 -39.76
N LEU A 166 4.23 3.34 -38.78
CA LEU A 166 5.23 2.31 -38.51
C LEU A 166 4.59 1.03 -38.01
N ASP A 167 4.93 -0.06 -38.68
CA ASP A 167 4.54 -1.42 -38.33
C ASP A 167 5.67 -2.42 -38.62
N HIS A 168 5.54 -3.65 -38.13
CA HIS A 168 6.47 -4.75 -38.32
C HIS A 168 5.72 -6.03 -38.70
N ASN A 169 6.04 -6.61 -39.86
CA ASN A 169 5.37 -7.82 -40.38
C ASN A 169 6.02 -9.14 -39.94
N GLY A 170 7.03 -9.08 -39.07
CA GLY A 170 7.79 -10.23 -38.59
C GLY A 170 9.15 -10.41 -39.29
N THR A 171 9.33 -9.89 -40.50
CA THR A 171 10.60 -9.95 -41.24
C THR A 171 11.22 -8.58 -41.51
N GLY A 172 10.43 -7.50 -41.48
CA GLY A 172 10.92 -6.14 -41.64
C GLY A 172 9.91 -5.08 -41.24
N TRP A 173 10.39 -3.83 -41.28
CA TRP A 173 9.60 -2.63 -41.00
C TRP A 173 8.75 -2.25 -42.22
N LEU A 174 7.53 -1.79 -41.94
CA LEU A 174 6.59 -1.29 -42.92
C LEU A 174 6.17 0.13 -42.54
N SER A 175 5.86 0.93 -43.55
CA SER A 175 5.30 2.26 -43.41
C SER A 175 4.14 2.42 -44.38
N ASP A 176 3.35 3.47 -44.15
CA ASP A 176 2.25 3.89 -45.00
C ASP A 176 2.48 5.35 -45.43
N ASP A 177 1.77 5.79 -46.48
CA ASP A 177 1.74 7.18 -46.92
C ASP A 177 0.43 7.83 -46.49
N TRP A 178 0.51 8.69 -45.48
CA TRP A 178 -0.64 9.43 -44.96
C TRP A 178 -0.83 10.80 -45.63
N SER A 179 0.04 11.20 -46.56
CA SER A 179 0.01 12.53 -47.19
C SER A 179 -1.26 12.79 -48.03
N GLY A 180 -1.88 11.72 -48.52
CA GLY A 180 -3.16 11.78 -49.22
C GLY A 180 -4.35 12.16 -48.31
N VAL A 181 -4.21 11.95 -47.00
CA VAL A 181 -5.22 12.30 -45.98
C VAL A 181 -4.85 13.63 -45.30
N PHE A 182 -3.57 13.83 -44.98
CA PHE A 182 -3.07 15.04 -44.31
C PHE A 182 -2.11 15.80 -45.24
N THR A 183 -2.64 16.79 -45.96
CA THR A 183 -1.97 17.41 -47.13
C THR A 183 -0.88 18.44 -46.80
N SER A 184 -0.78 18.93 -45.57
CA SER A 184 0.27 19.89 -45.16
C SER A 184 0.85 19.55 -43.79
N THR A 185 0.03 19.68 -42.75
CA THR A 185 0.38 19.42 -41.35
C THR A 185 -0.73 18.58 -40.73
N LEU A 186 -0.38 17.49 -40.05
CA LEU A 186 -1.34 16.66 -39.33
C LEU A 186 -1.80 17.38 -38.04
N PRO A 187 -3.10 17.63 -37.84
CA PRO A 187 -3.59 18.27 -36.63
C PRO A 187 -3.70 17.27 -35.47
N LEU A 188 -3.12 17.60 -34.31
CA LEU A 188 -3.30 16.81 -33.09
C LEU A 188 -4.62 17.15 -32.39
N PHE A 189 -5.22 16.14 -31.75
CA PHE A 189 -6.25 16.40 -30.74
C PHE A 189 -5.65 17.26 -29.61
N PRO A 190 -6.37 18.29 -29.13
CA PRO A 190 -5.89 19.12 -28.02
C PRO A 190 -5.63 18.30 -26.76
N GLY A 191 -4.55 18.61 -26.03
CA GLY A 191 -4.29 18.04 -24.71
C GLY A 191 -2.81 17.89 -24.38
N ASP A 192 -2.54 17.39 -23.17
CA ASP A 192 -1.19 17.33 -22.62
C ASP A 192 -0.53 15.94 -22.71
N SER A 193 -1.20 14.96 -23.32
CA SER A 193 -0.63 13.63 -23.57
C SER A 193 0.38 13.65 -24.72
N ALA A 194 1.27 12.64 -24.77
CA ALA A 194 2.20 12.47 -25.87
C ALA A 194 1.48 12.42 -27.23
N ALA A 195 2.10 12.98 -28.29
CA ALA A 195 1.50 13.14 -29.61
C ALA A 195 0.91 11.83 -30.18
N GLY A 196 1.55 10.69 -29.95
CA GLY A 196 1.05 9.38 -30.39
C GLY A 196 -0.33 8.99 -29.85
N LEU A 197 -0.74 9.51 -28.69
CA LEU A 197 -2.09 9.32 -28.12
C LEU A 197 -3.12 10.32 -28.66
N ARG A 198 -2.67 11.34 -29.40
CA ARG A 198 -3.47 12.45 -29.89
C ARG A 198 -3.61 12.47 -31.42
N LEU A 199 -3.11 11.43 -32.09
CA LEU A 199 -3.22 11.29 -33.54
C LEU A 199 -4.68 11.08 -33.97
N PRO A 200 -5.16 11.75 -35.03
CA PRO A 200 -6.53 11.62 -35.54
C PRO A 200 -6.70 10.36 -36.40
N LEU A 201 -6.35 9.18 -35.86
CA LEU A 201 -6.29 7.91 -36.59
C LEU A 201 -7.65 7.49 -37.20
N GLY A 202 -8.76 8.01 -36.69
CA GLY A 202 -10.10 7.77 -37.23
C GLY A 202 -10.38 8.45 -38.58
N GLN A 203 -9.54 9.40 -39.01
CA GLN A 203 -9.64 10.03 -40.33
C GLN A 203 -8.96 9.17 -41.42
N LEU A 204 -8.16 8.18 -41.03
CA LEU A 204 -7.50 7.25 -41.94
C LEU A 204 -8.49 6.22 -42.49
N GLY A 205 -8.34 5.89 -43.78
CA GLY A 205 -9.13 4.84 -44.43
C GLY A 205 -8.90 3.46 -43.80
N GLU A 206 -9.75 2.49 -44.14
CA GLU A 206 -9.67 1.13 -43.59
C GLU A 206 -8.38 0.39 -43.96
N ASN A 207 -7.78 0.72 -45.11
CA ASN A 207 -6.55 0.09 -45.61
C ASN A 207 -5.27 0.75 -45.08
N ASN A 208 -5.39 1.85 -44.33
CA ASN A 208 -4.23 2.56 -43.82
C ASN A 208 -3.69 1.90 -42.55
N LEU A 209 -2.37 1.95 -42.37
CA LEU A 209 -1.76 1.60 -41.10
C LEU A 209 -2.23 2.58 -40.03
N ARG A 210 -2.70 2.06 -38.88
CA ARG A 210 -3.15 2.86 -37.73
C ARG A 210 -2.19 2.79 -36.54
N ARG A 211 -0.92 2.49 -36.82
CA ARG A 211 0.19 2.51 -35.85
C ARG A 211 1.26 3.45 -36.34
N ALA A 212 1.81 4.24 -35.43
CA ALA A 212 2.83 5.20 -35.76
C ALA A 212 3.74 5.51 -34.58
N LEU A 213 5.00 5.78 -34.90
CA LEU A 213 5.96 6.40 -34.00
C LEU A 213 5.87 7.92 -34.14
N THR A 214 5.96 8.65 -33.03
CA THR A 214 6.06 10.12 -33.08
C THR A 214 7.33 10.61 -32.41
N ALA A 215 7.87 11.70 -32.90
CA ALA A 215 8.95 12.45 -32.27
C ALA A 215 8.48 13.91 -32.10
N GLU A 216 8.31 14.37 -30.87
CA GLU A 216 7.89 15.75 -30.55
C GLU A 216 8.86 16.45 -29.62
N ILE A 217 8.94 17.77 -29.74
CA ILE A 217 9.63 18.61 -28.77
C ILE A 217 8.60 19.26 -27.85
N ARG A 218 8.69 18.96 -26.56
CA ARG A 218 7.90 19.60 -25.50
C ARG A 218 8.84 20.10 -24.41
N ASP A 219 8.76 21.39 -24.09
CA ASP A 219 9.63 22.05 -23.08
C ASP A 219 11.13 21.74 -23.27
N GLY A 220 11.57 21.77 -24.53
CA GLY A 220 12.95 21.47 -24.92
C GLY A 220 13.34 19.99 -24.77
N THR A 221 12.39 19.08 -24.58
CA THR A 221 12.63 17.64 -24.46
C THR A 221 12.13 16.90 -25.69
N LEU A 222 12.97 16.04 -26.26
CA LEU A 222 12.55 15.13 -27.33
C LEU A 222 11.79 13.96 -26.71
N THR A 223 10.50 13.85 -27.01
CA THR A 223 9.65 12.72 -26.63
C THR A 223 9.42 11.83 -27.84
N ILE A 224 9.81 10.56 -27.73
CA ILE A 224 9.62 9.54 -28.76
C ILE A 224 8.52 8.60 -28.31
N PHE A 225 7.42 8.57 -29.04
CA PHE A 225 6.30 7.67 -28.78
C PHE A 225 6.49 6.33 -29.51
N VAL A 226 6.58 5.24 -28.75
CA VAL A 226 6.70 3.87 -29.24
C VAL A 226 5.29 3.30 -29.49
N PRO A 227 4.96 2.88 -30.73
CA PRO A 227 3.66 2.29 -31.05
C PRO A 227 3.49 0.90 -30.41
N PRO A 228 2.24 0.39 -30.32
CA PRO A 228 2.00 -0.95 -29.80
C PRO A 228 2.60 -2.02 -30.74
N LEU A 229 3.55 -2.78 -30.21
CA LEU A 229 4.31 -3.81 -30.91
C LEU A 229 4.42 -5.07 -30.05
N LEU A 230 4.56 -6.23 -30.70
CA LEU A 230 4.95 -7.47 -30.02
C LEU A 230 6.42 -7.40 -29.60
N LEU A 231 6.79 -8.17 -28.58
CA LEU A 231 8.11 -8.11 -27.94
C LEU A 231 9.31 -8.11 -28.91
N PRO A 232 9.39 -8.98 -29.95
CA PRO A 232 10.54 -8.97 -30.86
C PRO A 232 10.71 -7.65 -31.62
N ALA A 233 9.59 -7.10 -32.13
CA ALA A 233 9.60 -5.84 -32.86
C ALA A 233 9.84 -4.65 -31.92
N TYR A 234 9.27 -4.69 -30.72
CA TYR A 234 9.50 -3.69 -29.68
C TYR A 234 11.00 -3.56 -29.33
N LEU A 235 11.67 -4.69 -29.03
CA LEU A 235 13.10 -4.70 -28.73
C LEU A 235 13.95 -4.23 -29.91
N ALA A 236 13.61 -4.65 -31.13
CA ALA A 236 14.31 -4.22 -32.35
C ALA A 236 14.15 -2.71 -32.61
N LEU A 237 12.98 -2.14 -32.33
CA LEU A 237 12.74 -0.70 -32.47
C LEU A 237 13.55 0.10 -31.46
N LEU A 238 13.56 -0.31 -30.18
CA LEU A 238 14.34 0.37 -29.15
C LEU A 238 15.84 0.38 -29.48
N GLU A 239 16.37 -0.73 -29.99
CA GLU A 239 17.76 -0.80 -30.45
C GLU A 239 18.06 0.19 -31.57
N LYS A 240 17.14 0.34 -32.53
CA LYS A 240 17.27 1.31 -33.64
C LYS A 240 17.11 2.76 -33.19
N ILE A 241 16.20 3.03 -32.26
CA ILE A 241 16.05 4.35 -31.63
C ILE A 241 17.35 4.72 -30.92
N GLU A 242 17.87 3.85 -30.06
CA GLU A 242 19.12 4.10 -29.33
C GLU A 242 20.30 4.38 -30.29
N ALA A 243 20.49 3.53 -31.29
CA ALA A 243 21.56 3.71 -32.28
C ALA A 243 21.45 5.05 -33.03
N THR A 244 20.22 5.46 -33.35
CA THR A 244 19.95 6.76 -33.99
C THR A 244 20.32 7.92 -33.07
N LEU A 245 19.92 7.87 -31.80
CA LEU A 245 20.23 8.90 -30.81
C LEU A 245 21.75 9.06 -30.60
N VAL A 246 22.47 7.95 -30.48
CA VAL A 246 23.95 7.96 -30.36
C VAL A 246 24.58 8.61 -31.59
N THR A 247 24.15 8.21 -32.79
CA THR A 247 24.71 8.73 -34.05
C THR A 247 24.44 10.22 -34.23
N GLN A 248 23.23 10.67 -33.89
CA GLN A 248 22.83 12.08 -33.97
C GLN A 248 23.28 12.91 -32.77
N LYS A 249 23.91 12.29 -31.75
CA LYS A 249 24.33 12.93 -30.49
C LYS A 249 23.16 13.62 -29.76
N ILE A 250 21.97 13.05 -29.88
CA ILE A 250 20.76 13.53 -29.20
C ILE A 250 20.69 12.84 -27.83
N ARG A 251 20.51 13.62 -26.76
CA ARG A 251 20.38 13.16 -25.36
C ARG A 251 19.11 13.71 -24.74
N ASP A 252 18.89 13.51 -23.44
CA ASP A 252 17.74 14.05 -22.72
C ASP A 252 16.39 13.69 -23.36
N VAL A 253 16.25 12.42 -23.72
CA VAL A 253 15.08 11.88 -24.43
C VAL A 253 14.11 11.23 -23.46
N ILE A 254 12.80 11.41 -23.71
CA ILE A 254 11.75 10.62 -23.09
C ILE A 254 11.30 9.57 -24.09
N LEU A 255 11.29 8.30 -23.69
CA LEU A 255 10.54 7.27 -24.39
C LEU A 255 9.16 7.21 -23.78
N ALA A 256 8.13 7.41 -24.60
CA ALA A 256 6.74 7.28 -24.22
C ALA A 256 6.05 6.21 -25.07
N GLY A 257 4.85 5.79 -24.71
CA GLY A 257 4.00 4.95 -25.54
C GLY A 257 3.69 3.60 -24.94
N TYR A 258 3.54 2.58 -25.79
CA TYR A 258 3.02 1.29 -25.38
C TYR A 258 4.15 0.28 -25.14
N ALA A 259 4.10 -0.37 -23.97
CA ALA A 259 4.83 -1.61 -23.75
C ALA A 259 4.23 -2.75 -24.58
N PRO A 260 4.99 -3.81 -24.89
CA PRO A 260 4.41 -5.03 -25.42
C PRO A 260 3.37 -5.61 -24.44
N PRO A 261 2.48 -6.53 -24.89
CA PRO A 261 1.66 -7.31 -23.98
C PRO A 261 2.49 -7.93 -22.84
N PRO A 262 1.90 -8.26 -21.68
CA PRO A 262 2.64 -8.83 -20.56
C PRO A 262 3.45 -10.08 -20.95
N GLU A 263 4.76 -10.05 -20.74
CA GLU A 263 5.71 -11.08 -21.15
C GLU A 263 6.63 -11.46 -19.98
N PRO A 264 6.66 -12.73 -19.53
CA PRO A 264 7.52 -13.17 -18.41
C PRO A 264 9.02 -12.96 -18.66
N THR A 265 9.44 -12.89 -19.92
CA THR A 265 10.84 -12.66 -20.32
C THR A 265 11.26 -11.20 -20.24
N LEU A 266 10.31 -10.29 -19.99
CA LEU A 266 10.53 -8.85 -19.81
C LEU A 266 10.02 -8.39 -18.42
N PRO A 267 10.69 -8.80 -17.32
CA PRO A 267 10.40 -8.27 -15.99
C PRO A 267 10.29 -6.74 -16.00
N THR A 268 9.23 -6.24 -15.37
CA THR A 268 8.88 -4.82 -15.37
C THR A 268 8.60 -4.37 -13.93
N ILE A 269 9.20 -3.24 -13.53
CA ILE A 269 8.80 -2.47 -12.34
C ILE A 269 7.99 -1.27 -12.82
N GLY A 270 6.80 -1.06 -12.24
CA GLY A 270 5.95 0.09 -12.55
C GLY A 270 6.04 1.18 -11.48
N LEU A 271 6.14 2.45 -11.87
CA LEU A 271 6.06 3.61 -10.97
C LEU A 271 4.79 4.38 -11.35
N ALA A 272 3.77 4.35 -10.49
CA ALA A 272 2.46 4.92 -10.74
C ALA A 272 2.20 6.15 -9.87
N SER A 273 1.55 7.16 -10.46
CA SER A 273 1.13 8.35 -9.74
C SER A 273 -0.20 8.11 -9.02
N ASP A 274 -0.13 7.88 -7.71
CA ASP A 274 -1.31 7.67 -6.88
C ASP A 274 -1.58 8.85 -5.94
N PRO A 275 -2.83 9.05 -5.46
CA PRO A 275 -3.17 10.19 -4.63
C PRO A 275 -2.29 10.26 -3.38
N GLY A 276 -1.52 11.34 -3.25
CA GLY A 276 -0.68 11.58 -2.08
C GLY A 276 0.62 10.77 -1.96
N VAL A 277 0.92 9.88 -2.91
CA VAL A 277 2.10 9.00 -2.92
C VAL A 277 2.64 8.72 -4.33
N LEU A 278 3.86 8.19 -4.41
CA LEU A 278 4.37 7.48 -5.58
C LEU A 278 4.31 5.97 -5.27
N GLU A 279 3.54 5.20 -6.04
CA GLU A 279 3.37 3.75 -5.85
C GLU A 279 4.31 2.98 -6.78
N ILE A 280 4.99 1.96 -6.24
CA ILE A 280 5.90 1.11 -7.00
C ILE A 280 5.35 -0.29 -7.10
N ASN A 281 5.02 -0.73 -8.31
CA ASN A 281 4.59 -2.08 -8.61
C ASN A 281 5.83 -2.95 -8.88
N LEU A 282 6.19 -3.78 -7.91
CA LEU A 282 7.33 -4.69 -8.01
C LEU A 282 7.08 -5.83 -9.00
N THR A 283 8.18 -6.40 -9.52
CA THR A 283 8.07 -7.58 -10.39
C THR A 283 7.68 -8.81 -9.56
N PRO A 284 6.96 -9.79 -10.12
CA PRO A 284 6.74 -11.06 -9.43
C PRO A 284 8.05 -11.79 -9.18
N ASN A 285 8.28 -12.18 -7.93
CA ASN A 285 9.44 -12.95 -7.48
C ASN A 285 9.02 -14.38 -7.12
N ALA A 286 9.86 -15.36 -7.49
CA ALA A 286 9.58 -16.78 -7.23
C ALA A 286 9.83 -17.17 -5.77
N THR A 287 10.82 -16.53 -5.13
CA THR A 287 11.20 -16.79 -3.73
C THR A 287 11.10 -15.53 -2.90
N TRP A 288 11.01 -15.69 -1.58
CA TRP A 288 11.12 -14.54 -0.67
C TRP A 288 12.49 -13.85 -0.75
N ALA A 289 13.58 -14.59 -0.95
CA ALA A 289 14.93 -14.01 -1.03
C ALA A 289 15.07 -13.04 -2.22
N ASP A 290 14.48 -13.37 -3.37
CA ASP A 290 14.46 -12.49 -4.54
C ASP A 290 13.63 -11.22 -4.28
N TYR A 291 12.48 -11.37 -3.60
CA TYR A 291 11.66 -10.24 -3.17
C TYR A 291 12.39 -9.32 -2.19
N ASP A 292 13.08 -9.89 -1.20
CA ASP A 292 13.88 -9.13 -0.21
C ASP A 292 14.99 -8.32 -0.88
N ALA A 293 15.71 -8.92 -1.83
CA ALA A 293 16.76 -8.26 -2.59
C ALA A 293 16.18 -7.09 -3.40
N GLN A 294 15.11 -7.34 -4.16
CA GLN A 294 14.46 -6.29 -4.96
C GLN A 294 13.92 -5.15 -4.09
N LEU A 295 13.32 -5.45 -2.95
CA LEU A 295 12.80 -4.45 -2.02
C LEU A 295 13.94 -3.62 -1.40
N THR A 296 15.04 -4.28 -1.03
CA THR A 296 16.24 -3.60 -0.50
C THR A 296 16.84 -2.62 -1.50
N ASP A 297 16.98 -3.05 -2.75
CA ASP A 297 17.49 -2.21 -3.84
C ASP A 297 16.57 -1.01 -4.11
N LEU A 298 15.25 -1.23 -4.07
CA LEU A 298 14.27 -0.16 -4.24
C LEU A 298 14.37 0.90 -3.15
N TYR A 299 14.49 0.50 -1.88
CA TYR A 299 14.61 1.45 -0.77
C TYR A 299 15.92 2.23 -0.83
N ALA A 300 17.02 1.58 -1.23
CA ALA A 300 18.30 2.25 -1.44
C ALA A 300 18.20 3.31 -2.54
N ALA A 301 17.59 2.96 -3.68
CA ALA A 301 17.37 3.89 -4.79
C ALA A 301 16.44 5.05 -4.40
N ALA A 302 15.33 4.76 -3.72
CA ALA A 302 14.40 5.78 -3.23
C ALA A 302 15.09 6.76 -2.28
N SER A 303 15.87 6.26 -1.32
CA SER A 303 16.62 7.11 -0.39
C SER A 303 17.65 8.00 -1.09
N ALA A 304 18.32 7.51 -2.14
CA ALA A 304 19.28 8.28 -2.92
C ALA A 304 18.61 9.44 -3.69
N CYS A 305 17.31 9.30 -4.02
CA CYS A 305 16.50 10.34 -4.67
C CYS A 305 15.74 11.25 -3.68
N GLY A 306 16.01 11.17 -2.37
CA GLY A 306 15.30 11.98 -1.37
C GLY A 306 13.86 11.55 -1.13
N LEU A 307 13.52 10.29 -1.46
CA LEU A 307 12.23 9.67 -1.17
C LEU A 307 12.34 8.81 0.10
N CYS A 308 11.22 8.68 0.83
CA CYS A 308 11.11 7.84 2.01
C CYS A 308 9.71 7.22 2.13
N ALA A 309 9.61 6.14 2.92
CA ALA A 309 8.38 5.39 3.13
C ALA A 309 7.63 5.80 4.41
N ARG A 310 7.69 7.08 4.78
CA ARG A 310 7.06 7.58 6.02
C ARG A 310 6.59 9.02 5.92
N LYS A 311 5.67 9.41 6.80
CA LYS A 311 5.24 10.80 7.03
C LYS A 311 5.33 11.14 8.52
N LEU A 312 5.61 12.41 8.82
CA LEU A 312 5.56 12.95 10.17
C LEU A 312 4.26 13.75 10.37
N GLN A 313 3.46 13.33 11.35
CA GLN A 313 2.27 14.08 11.75
C GLN A 313 2.63 15.30 12.60
N LEU A 314 1.67 16.23 12.73
CA LEU A 314 1.83 17.46 13.51
C LEU A 314 2.30 17.22 14.94
N ASN A 315 1.82 16.17 15.60
CA ASN A 315 2.22 15.80 16.96
C ASN A 315 3.55 15.02 17.04
N GLY A 316 4.31 14.96 15.94
CA GLY A 316 5.55 14.21 15.86
C GLY A 316 5.37 12.70 15.64
N ARG A 317 4.14 12.17 15.57
CA ARG A 317 3.92 10.74 15.28
C ARG A 317 4.44 10.40 13.90
N GLU A 318 5.22 9.33 13.82
CA GLU A 318 5.61 8.73 12.55
C GLU A 318 4.51 7.77 12.10
N VAL A 319 4.15 7.85 10.83
CA VAL A 319 3.19 6.95 10.17
C VAL A 319 3.76 6.55 8.81
N GLY A 320 3.23 5.50 8.19
CA GLY A 320 3.59 5.20 6.81
C GLY A 320 3.12 6.31 5.87
N THR A 321 3.34 6.12 4.58
CA THR A 321 3.00 7.14 3.57
C THR A 321 1.49 7.35 3.43
N GLY A 322 0.65 6.48 3.98
CA GLY A 322 -0.80 6.45 3.73
C GLY A 322 -1.21 5.85 2.38
N GLY A 323 -0.22 5.48 1.55
CA GLY A 323 -0.42 4.60 0.41
C GLY A 323 -0.33 3.15 0.88
N GLY A 324 -1.13 2.26 0.29
CA GLY A 324 -1.04 0.84 0.59
C GLY A 324 0.37 0.30 0.31
N ALA A 325 0.66 -0.87 0.87
CA ALA A 325 1.78 -1.73 0.53
C ALA A 325 1.24 -3.13 0.20
N HIS A 326 0.31 -3.19 -0.75
CA HIS A 326 -0.40 -4.43 -1.01
C HIS A 326 0.60 -5.54 -1.35
N LEU A 327 0.39 -6.70 -0.76
CA LEU A 327 1.16 -7.90 -1.06
C LEU A 327 0.36 -8.72 -2.06
N VAL A 328 0.98 -9.04 -3.19
CA VAL A 328 0.28 -9.68 -4.31
C VAL A 328 0.85 -11.08 -4.49
N PHE A 329 -0.01 -12.09 -4.51
CA PHE A 329 0.39 -13.48 -4.67
C PHE A 329 -0.33 -14.14 -5.84
N GLY A 330 0.32 -15.12 -6.45
CA GLY A 330 -0.24 -15.89 -7.56
C GLY A 330 0.75 -16.94 -8.06
N GLY A 331 0.64 -17.30 -9.34
CA GLY A 331 1.57 -18.21 -9.99
C GLY A 331 2.43 -17.50 -11.05
N PRO A 332 3.40 -18.20 -11.65
CA PRO A 332 4.27 -17.65 -12.70
C PRO A 332 3.51 -17.23 -13.96
N ALA A 333 2.30 -17.74 -14.15
CA ALA A 333 1.35 -17.31 -15.16
C ALA A 333 -0.08 -17.40 -14.60
N GLY A 334 -1.02 -16.62 -15.11
CA GLY A 334 -2.37 -16.54 -14.52
C GLY A 334 -3.12 -17.88 -14.47
N LEU A 335 -3.01 -18.72 -15.51
CA LEU A 335 -3.60 -20.06 -15.53
C LEU A 335 -2.89 -21.06 -14.58
N LEU A 336 -1.67 -20.75 -14.15
CA LEU A 336 -0.89 -21.55 -13.21
C LEU A 336 -0.98 -21.00 -11.77
N SER A 337 -2.01 -20.20 -11.47
CA SER A 337 -2.22 -19.66 -10.14
C SER A 337 -2.48 -20.77 -9.12
N PRO A 338 -1.82 -20.75 -7.94
CA PRO A 338 -2.08 -21.72 -6.89
C PRO A 338 -3.50 -21.62 -6.33
N PHE A 339 -4.18 -20.48 -6.49
CA PHE A 339 -5.57 -20.31 -6.07
C PHE A 339 -6.57 -21.10 -6.94
N PHE A 340 -6.18 -21.48 -8.16
CA PHE A 340 -6.97 -22.40 -9.00
C PHE A 340 -6.48 -23.83 -8.89
N ALA A 341 -5.16 -24.04 -8.89
CA ALA A 341 -4.57 -25.38 -8.79
C ALA A 341 -4.89 -26.06 -7.44
N PHE A 342 -5.01 -25.26 -6.37
CA PHE A 342 -5.36 -25.70 -5.02
C PHE A 342 -6.62 -24.94 -4.55
N PRO A 343 -7.82 -25.36 -4.96
CA PRO A 343 -9.07 -24.60 -4.77
C PRO A 343 -9.44 -24.38 -3.30
N ALA A 344 -8.94 -25.21 -2.39
CA ALA A 344 -9.12 -25.02 -0.94
C ALA A 344 -8.24 -23.90 -0.36
N LEU A 345 -7.25 -23.39 -1.11
CA LEU A 345 -6.32 -22.38 -0.63
C LEU A 345 -7.02 -21.04 -0.37
N LEU A 346 -7.80 -20.52 -1.33
CA LEU A 346 -8.51 -19.24 -1.15
C LEU A 346 -9.53 -19.30 0.00
N PRO A 347 -10.41 -20.32 0.12
CA PRO A 347 -11.23 -20.54 1.31
C PRO A 347 -10.42 -20.61 2.62
N SER A 348 -9.28 -21.31 2.61
CA SER A 348 -8.41 -21.41 3.80
C SER A 348 -7.87 -20.05 4.21
N VAL A 349 -7.40 -19.25 3.24
CA VAL A 349 -6.91 -17.89 3.47
C VAL A 349 -8.01 -17.01 4.06
N ILE A 350 -9.20 -17.03 3.45
CA ILE A 350 -10.35 -16.23 3.91
C ILE A 350 -10.71 -16.59 5.35
N ARG A 351 -10.84 -17.89 5.67
CA ARG A 351 -11.13 -18.35 7.04
C ARG A 351 -10.02 -17.98 8.02
N TYR A 352 -8.76 -18.14 7.62
CA TYR A 352 -7.61 -17.85 8.48
C TYR A 352 -7.51 -16.35 8.81
N PHE A 353 -7.63 -15.47 7.81
CA PHE A 353 -7.67 -14.03 8.03
C PHE A 353 -8.87 -13.63 8.89
N GLN A 354 -10.04 -14.25 8.69
CA GLN A 354 -11.21 -13.98 9.51
C GLN A 354 -11.00 -14.40 10.97
N HIS A 355 -10.33 -15.53 11.21
CA HIS A 355 -10.00 -16.02 12.55
C HIS A 355 -8.98 -15.14 13.26
N HIS A 356 -8.03 -14.57 12.51
CA HIS A 356 -6.88 -13.82 13.04
C HIS A 356 -6.94 -12.32 12.66
N PRO A 357 -7.73 -11.49 13.37
CA PRO A 357 -7.80 -10.05 13.13
C PRO A 357 -6.47 -9.30 13.14
N ALA A 358 -5.43 -9.81 13.79
CA ALA A 358 -4.10 -9.21 13.72
C ALA A 358 -3.55 -9.09 12.29
N LEU A 359 -3.92 -10.00 11.38
CA LEU A 359 -3.52 -9.93 9.97
C LEU A 359 -4.10 -8.71 9.25
N SER A 360 -5.26 -8.22 9.70
CA SER A 360 -5.91 -7.03 9.17
C SER A 360 -5.47 -5.74 9.88
N TYR A 361 -4.99 -5.84 11.12
CA TYR A 361 -4.85 -4.68 12.02
C TYR A 361 -3.40 -4.32 12.37
N ALA A 362 -2.49 -5.29 12.41
CA ALA A 362 -1.10 -5.08 12.83
C ALA A 362 -0.25 -4.32 11.80
N PHE A 363 -0.59 -4.43 10.51
CA PHE A 363 0.26 -3.96 9.41
C PHE A 363 -0.37 -2.84 8.57
N THR A 364 -1.60 -2.46 8.86
CA THR A 364 -2.37 -1.45 8.12
C THR A 364 -2.19 -0.04 8.69
N GLY A 365 -2.62 0.98 7.95
CA GLY A 365 -2.51 2.40 8.31
C GLY A 365 -3.43 2.83 9.46
N ALA A 366 -3.53 4.14 9.70
CA ALA A 366 -4.29 4.69 10.83
C ALA A 366 -5.82 4.57 10.67
N TYR A 367 -6.34 4.64 9.45
CA TYR A 367 -7.78 4.68 9.20
C TYR A 367 -8.38 3.26 9.19
N MET A 368 -9.01 2.87 10.30
CA MET A 368 -9.60 1.52 10.48
C MET A 368 -11.12 1.50 10.34
N GLY A 369 -11.63 0.29 10.11
CA GLY A 369 -13.05 -0.03 10.14
C GLY A 369 -13.67 -0.21 8.75
N PRO A 370 -15.00 -0.30 8.69
CA PRO A 370 -15.75 -0.79 7.53
C PRO A 370 -15.67 0.08 6.26
N SER A 371 -15.28 1.34 6.44
CA SER A 371 -15.11 2.31 5.37
C SER A 371 -13.63 2.63 5.12
N SER A 372 -12.70 1.86 5.70
CA SER A 372 -11.25 2.02 5.55
C SER A 372 -10.76 1.70 4.13
N GLN A 373 -9.46 1.77 3.91
CA GLN A 373 -8.84 1.37 2.62
C GLN A 373 -8.88 -0.13 2.38
N ALA A 374 -8.99 -0.93 3.45
CA ALA A 374 -8.97 -2.39 3.42
C ALA A 374 -9.85 -2.99 4.55
N PRO A 375 -11.15 -2.68 4.62
CA PRO A 375 -12.07 -3.28 5.60
C PRO A 375 -12.05 -4.80 5.57
N ARG A 376 -12.26 -5.38 6.75
CA ARG A 376 -12.55 -6.80 6.90
C ARG A 376 -13.97 -7.10 6.42
N ILE A 377 -14.16 -8.33 5.95
CA ILE A 377 -15.49 -8.77 5.52
C ILE A 377 -16.52 -8.72 6.67
N ASP A 378 -16.12 -9.08 7.89
CA ASP A 378 -16.97 -9.10 9.08
C ASP A 378 -17.15 -7.73 9.77
N GLU A 379 -16.63 -6.65 9.17
CA GLU A 379 -16.97 -5.26 9.52
C GLU A 379 -18.12 -4.69 8.67
N SER A 380 -18.46 -5.37 7.57
CA SER A 380 -19.39 -4.87 6.55
C SER A 380 -20.87 -5.11 6.91
N THR A 381 -21.50 -6.13 6.33
CA THR A 381 -22.89 -6.53 6.56
C THR A 381 -22.95 -7.77 7.45
N TYR A 382 -24.02 -7.89 8.23
CA TYR A 382 -24.21 -8.98 9.18
C TYR A 382 -24.27 -10.36 8.51
N GLU A 383 -24.81 -10.42 7.28
CA GLU A 383 -25.03 -11.67 6.52
C GLU A 383 -23.78 -12.12 5.74
N ALA A 384 -22.77 -11.25 5.58
CA ALA A 384 -21.62 -11.52 4.72
C ALA A 384 -20.89 -12.83 5.06
N LEU A 385 -20.69 -13.13 6.35
CA LEU A 385 -20.03 -14.36 6.78
C LEU A 385 -20.83 -15.62 6.43
N TYR A 386 -22.16 -15.55 6.49
CA TYR A 386 -23.01 -16.70 6.15
C TYR A 386 -22.93 -17.02 4.65
N GLU A 387 -23.03 -16.00 3.80
CA GLU A 387 -22.88 -16.20 2.34
C GLU A 387 -21.46 -16.69 1.99
N LEU A 388 -20.45 -16.21 2.72
CA LEU A 388 -19.06 -16.65 2.53
C LEU A 388 -18.83 -18.11 2.93
N GLU A 389 -19.60 -18.64 3.89
CA GLU A 389 -19.58 -20.09 4.23
C GLU A 389 -20.03 -20.92 3.04
N ILE A 390 -21.11 -20.49 2.38
CA ILE A 390 -21.65 -21.14 1.18
C ILE A 390 -20.64 -21.04 0.03
N ALA A 391 -20.07 -19.85 -0.20
CA ALA A 391 -19.07 -19.64 -1.23
C ALA A 391 -17.82 -20.51 -1.03
N CYS A 392 -17.31 -20.59 0.20
CA CYS A 392 -16.15 -21.42 0.52
C CYS A 392 -16.43 -22.91 0.30
N ALA A 393 -17.60 -23.40 0.76
CA ALA A 393 -18.01 -24.79 0.52
C ALA A 393 -18.20 -25.08 -0.98
N GLY A 394 -18.76 -24.12 -1.72
CA GLY A 394 -18.88 -24.18 -3.18
C GLY A 394 -17.53 -24.32 -3.87
N ALA A 395 -16.56 -23.46 -3.54
CA ALA A 395 -15.21 -23.49 -4.08
C ALA A 395 -14.49 -24.82 -3.79
N GLU A 396 -14.62 -25.35 -2.57
CA GLU A 396 -14.06 -26.65 -2.18
C GLU A 396 -14.69 -27.81 -2.97
N SER A 397 -16.01 -27.75 -3.23
CA SER A 397 -16.73 -28.76 -3.98
C SER A 397 -16.39 -28.78 -5.48
N LEU A 398 -16.02 -27.63 -6.05
CA LEU A 398 -15.65 -27.51 -7.47
C LEU A 398 -14.36 -28.26 -7.80
N GLY A 399 -13.50 -28.52 -6.81
CA GLY A 399 -12.16 -29.03 -7.08
C GLY A 399 -11.38 -28.06 -7.98
N SER A 400 -10.51 -28.58 -8.86
CA SER A 400 -9.81 -27.73 -9.83
C SER A 400 -10.83 -27.08 -10.79
N PRO A 401 -11.05 -25.76 -10.73
CA PRO A 401 -12.15 -25.14 -11.44
C PRO A 401 -11.91 -25.15 -12.95
N GLN A 402 -12.86 -25.71 -13.72
CA GLN A 402 -12.83 -25.63 -15.18
C GLN A 402 -13.26 -24.25 -15.70
N ASN A 403 -14.11 -23.54 -14.94
CA ASN A 403 -14.57 -22.20 -15.24
C ASN A 403 -14.04 -21.22 -14.19
N LEU A 404 -12.92 -20.57 -14.51
CA LEU A 404 -12.24 -19.63 -13.61
C LEU A 404 -13.07 -18.37 -13.32
N ALA A 405 -13.90 -17.92 -14.29
CA ALA A 405 -14.80 -16.79 -14.08
C ALA A 405 -15.91 -17.14 -13.08
N LEU A 406 -16.44 -18.37 -13.12
CA LEU A 406 -17.41 -18.84 -12.12
C LEU A 406 -16.77 -18.91 -10.73
N PHE A 407 -15.54 -19.42 -10.63
CA PHE A 407 -14.81 -19.48 -9.36
C PHE A 407 -14.59 -18.08 -8.76
N ASP A 408 -14.20 -17.11 -9.58
CA ASP A 408 -14.06 -15.70 -9.18
C ASP A 408 -15.38 -15.10 -8.66
N LEU A 409 -16.50 -15.38 -9.34
CA LEU A 409 -17.84 -14.90 -8.97
C LEU A 409 -18.34 -15.43 -7.62
N LEU A 410 -17.80 -16.55 -7.11
CA LEU A 410 -18.15 -17.02 -5.77
C LEU A 410 -17.74 -16.01 -4.68
N PHE A 411 -16.67 -15.24 -4.92
CA PHE A 411 -16.06 -14.40 -3.90
C PHE A 411 -16.13 -12.91 -4.20
N ARG A 412 -16.10 -12.51 -5.49
CA ARG A 412 -15.99 -11.09 -5.89
C ARG A 412 -17.04 -10.19 -5.25
N ASP A 413 -18.30 -10.61 -5.26
CA ASP A 413 -19.41 -9.81 -4.75
C ASP A 413 -19.58 -9.92 -3.22
N LEU A 414 -18.74 -10.72 -2.57
CA LEU A 414 -18.64 -10.80 -1.11
C LEU A 414 -17.42 -10.02 -0.61
N LEU A 415 -16.28 -10.14 -1.28
CA LEU A 415 -15.03 -9.47 -0.94
C LEU A 415 -15.01 -8.03 -1.48
N MET A 416 -15.75 -7.15 -0.79
CA MET A 416 -15.88 -5.73 -1.13
C MET A 416 -16.11 -4.85 0.10
N ASP A 417 -15.94 -3.54 -0.06
CA ASP A 417 -16.34 -2.58 0.98
C ASP A 417 -17.87 -2.33 1.01
N ARG A 418 -18.33 -1.51 1.98
CA ARG A 418 -19.76 -1.15 2.11
C ARG A 418 -20.35 -0.38 0.93
N SER A 419 -19.52 0.14 0.02
CA SER A 419 -19.97 0.82 -1.21
C SER A 419 -19.97 -0.07 -2.44
N GLY A 420 -19.63 -1.36 -2.29
CA GLY A 420 -19.53 -2.32 -3.38
C GLY A 420 -18.19 -2.30 -4.11
N ASN A 421 -17.15 -1.69 -3.52
CA ASN A 421 -15.84 -1.59 -4.15
C ASN A 421 -14.95 -2.79 -3.76
N THR A 422 -14.70 -3.67 -4.72
CA THR A 422 -13.88 -4.88 -4.60
C THR A 422 -12.38 -4.58 -4.46
N HIS A 423 -11.94 -3.42 -4.96
CA HIS A 423 -10.56 -2.93 -4.81
C HIS A 423 -10.28 -2.45 -3.38
N ARG A 424 -11.29 -2.37 -2.51
CA ARG A 424 -11.12 -1.94 -1.11
C ARG A 424 -11.28 -3.09 -0.13
N ALA A 425 -11.43 -4.33 -0.57
CA ALA A 425 -11.46 -5.47 0.33
C ALA A 425 -10.07 -5.75 0.93
N GLU A 426 -9.98 -6.24 2.17
CA GLU A 426 -8.70 -6.68 2.76
C GLU A 426 -8.01 -7.79 1.95
N ILE A 427 -8.81 -8.68 1.34
CA ILE A 427 -8.41 -9.70 0.38
C ILE A 427 -9.14 -9.35 -0.91
N SER A 428 -8.43 -8.80 -1.88
CA SER A 428 -9.01 -8.42 -3.17
C SER A 428 -8.74 -9.48 -4.22
N VAL A 429 -9.80 -9.85 -4.93
CA VAL A 429 -9.78 -10.78 -6.06
C VAL A 429 -9.85 -10.05 -7.40
N ASP A 430 -9.66 -8.73 -7.45
CA ASP A 430 -9.78 -7.95 -8.69
C ASP A 430 -8.87 -8.43 -9.83
N LYS A 431 -7.68 -8.90 -9.47
CA LYS A 431 -6.69 -9.45 -10.39
C LYS A 431 -6.77 -10.98 -10.51
N LEU A 432 -7.77 -11.63 -9.91
CA LEU A 432 -7.95 -13.09 -9.93
C LEU A 432 -8.45 -13.55 -11.29
N TRP A 433 -9.74 -13.43 -11.60
CA TRP A 433 -10.26 -13.78 -12.93
C TRP A 433 -11.48 -12.96 -13.39
N ASN A 434 -11.45 -11.64 -13.19
CA ASN A 434 -12.51 -10.73 -13.64
C ASN A 434 -12.53 -10.59 -15.17
N PRO A 435 -13.56 -11.07 -15.89
CA PRO A 435 -13.62 -10.92 -17.34
C PRO A 435 -13.93 -9.49 -17.81
N TYR A 436 -14.46 -8.65 -16.92
CA TYR A 436 -14.92 -7.29 -17.19
C TYR A 436 -13.84 -6.22 -16.99
N ALA A 437 -12.69 -6.59 -16.41
CA ALA A 437 -11.56 -5.69 -16.20
C ALA A 437 -10.39 -6.03 -17.15
N PRO A 438 -9.72 -5.04 -17.79
CA PRO A 438 -8.61 -5.28 -18.71
C PRO A 438 -7.46 -6.13 -18.13
N ASN A 439 -7.09 -5.86 -16.86
CA ASN A 439 -6.05 -6.59 -16.12
C ASN A 439 -6.65 -7.58 -15.09
N GLY A 440 -7.90 -8.00 -15.29
CA GLY A 440 -8.64 -8.80 -14.30
C GLY A 440 -8.30 -10.29 -14.27
N ARG A 441 -7.59 -10.80 -15.27
CA ARG A 441 -7.36 -12.24 -15.51
C ARG A 441 -5.91 -12.65 -15.30
N LEU A 442 -5.31 -12.18 -14.21
CA LEU A 442 -3.91 -12.41 -13.90
C LEU A 442 -3.70 -13.59 -12.95
N GLY A 443 -4.77 -14.17 -12.39
CA GLY A 443 -4.67 -15.24 -11.39
C GLY A 443 -4.05 -14.78 -10.08
N LEU A 444 -4.15 -13.49 -9.74
CA LEU A 444 -3.53 -12.89 -8.56
C LEU A 444 -4.57 -12.60 -7.48
N VAL A 445 -4.16 -12.76 -6.22
CA VAL A 445 -4.91 -12.30 -5.04
C VAL A 445 -4.06 -11.25 -4.34
N GLU A 446 -4.70 -10.14 -3.96
CA GLU A 446 -4.03 -9.00 -3.33
C GLU A 446 -4.45 -8.87 -1.87
N PHE A 447 -3.47 -8.82 -0.97
CA PHE A 447 -3.69 -8.53 0.43
C PHE A 447 -3.44 -7.06 0.69
N ARG A 448 -4.48 -6.35 1.12
CA ARG A 448 -4.53 -4.89 1.07
C ARG A 448 -4.41 -4.21 2.43
N ALA A 449 -4.55 -4.94 3.52
CA ALA A 449 -4.43 -4.44 4.89
C ALA A 449 -2.96 -4.22 5.33
N PHE A 450 -2.15 -3.61 4.46
CA PHE A 450 -0.72 -3.41 4.64
C PHE A 450 -0.37 -1.97 4.24
N GLU A 451 0.38 -1.28 5.10
CA GLU A 451 1.00 0.01 4.84
C GLU A 451 2.51 -0.16 4.70
N THR A 452 3.16 0.68 3.89
CA THR A 452 4.61 0.61 3.68
C THR A 452 5.34 0.94 4.96
N HIS A 453 6.14 0.01 5.49
CA HIS A 453 6.99 0.26 6.65
C HIS A 453 8.22 1.11 6.28
N PRO A 454 8.68 2.06 7.13
CA PRO A 454 9.83 2.93 6.81
C PRO A 454 11.17 2.20 6.55
N GLN A 455 11.26 0.93 6.95
CA GLN A 455 12.47 0.11 6.87
C GLN A 455 12.21 -1.13 6.01
N ALA A 456 12.97 -1.29 4.93
CA ALA A 456 12.86 -2.39 3.96
C ALA A 456 12.86 -3.78 4.61
N ARG A 457 13.79 -4.03 5.54
CA ARG A 457 13.90 -5.35 6.19
C ARG A 457 12.67 -5.72 7.00
N VAL A 458 12.02 -4.75 7.66
CA VAL A 458 10.80 -5.02 8.41
C VAL A 458 9.65 -5.31 7.45
N GLN A 459 9.51 -4.52 6.37
CA GLN A 459 8.54 -4.78 5.32
C GLN A 459 8.74 -6.18 4.69
N SER A 460 9.99 -6.58 4.44
CA SER A 460 10.36 -7.89 3.91
C SER A 460 9.97 -9.04 4.86
N VAL A 461 10.18 -8.88 6.17
CA VAL A 461 9.76 -9.87 7.19
C VAL A 461 8.24 -9.99 7.26
N VAL A 462 7.50 -8.89 7.14
CA VAL A 462 6.03 -8.92 7.04
C VAL A 462 5.59 -9.69 5.79
N ALA A 463 6.26 -9.49 4.65
CA ALA A 463 5.97 -10.24 3.43
C ALA A 463 6.30 -11.75 3.57
N LEU A 464 7.42 -12.10 4.24
CA LEU A 464 7.76 -13.49 4.58
C LEU A 464 6.68 -14.12 5.46
N PHE A 465 6.17 -13.38 6.44
CA PHE A 465 5.13 -13.85 7.36
C PHE A 465 3.85 -14.26 6.59
N ILE A 466 3.39 -13.43 5.65
CA ILE A 466 2.23 -13.76 4.81
C ILE A 466 2.54 -14.94 3.87
N ARG A 467 3.73 -14.97 3.26
CA ARG A 467 4.15 -16.12 2.43
C ARG A 467 4.19 -17.43 3.24
N ALA A 468 4.67 -17.38 4.49
CA ALA A 468 4.69 -18.52 5.39
C ALA A 468 3.29 -19.04 5.72
N ILE A 469 2.34 -18.13 5.97
CA ILE A 469 0.92 -18.48 6.17
C ILE A 469 0.38 -19.16 4.91
N LEU A 470 0.62 -18.62 3.71
CA LEU A 470 0.16 -19.24 2.46
C LEU A 470 0.78 -20.64 2.25
N ALA A 471 2.06 -20.81 2.54
CA ALA A 471 2.72 -22.11 2.47
C ALA A 471 2.13 -23.11 3.47
N ARG A 472 1.82 -22.68 4.70
CA ARG A 472 1.11 -23.48 5.71
C ARG A 472 -0.27 -23.88 5.21
N LEU A 473 -1.05 -22.94 4.69
CA LEU A 473 -2.45 -23.17 4.29
C LEU A 473 -2.56 -24.05 3.04
N ALA A 474 -1.57 -23.97 2.15
CA ALA A 474 -1.50 -24.83 0.98
C ALA A 474 -1.13 -26.28 1.36
N ALA A 475 -0.21 -26.46 2.32
CA ALA A 475 0.17 -27.79 2.80
C ALA A 475 -0.93 -28.46 3.64
N ALA A 476 -1.66 -27.67 4.43
CA ALA A 476 -2.76 -28.13 5.27
C ALA A 476 -3.91 -27.10 5.21
N PRO A 477 -5.00 -27.36 4.47
CA PRO A 477 -6.15 -26.46 4.40
C PRO A 477 -6.75 -26.14 5.77
N PHE A 478 -7.26 -24.92 5.93
CA PHE A 478 -7.89 -24.45 7.16
C PHE A 478 -9.42 -24.49 7.01
N THR A 479 -10.07 -25.35 7.80
CA THR A 479 -11.48 -25.74 7.62
C THR A 479 -12.38 -25.34 8.79
N ALA A 480 -11.87 -24.60 9.77
CA ALA A 480 -12.66 -24.20 10.92
C ALA A 480 -13.78 -23.21 10.55
N PRO A 481 -14.97 -23.30 11.18
CA PRO A 481 -16.07 -22.41 10.88
C PRO A 481 -15.74 -20.97 11.28
N PHE A 482 -16.23 -19.96 10.55
CA PHE A 482 -15.98 -18.56 10.87
C PHE A 482 -16.44 -18.19 12.28
N VAL A 483 -15.66 -17.34 12.95
CA VAL A 483 -15.98 -16.84 14.28
C VAL A 483 -16.92 -15.65 14.19
N ARG A 484 -18.01 -15.64 14.97
CA ARG A 484 -18.91 -14.49 15.06
C ARG A 484 -18.42 -13.49 16.12
N TRP A 485 -17.41 -12.68 15.77
CA TRP A 485 -16.77 -11.75 16.70
C TRP A 485 -17.71 -10.69 17.28
N ALA A 486 -18.67 -10.19 16.51
CA ALA A 486 -19.58 -9.11 16.91
C ALA A 486 -18.82 -7.92 17.56
N GLY A 487 -19.31 -7.37 18.67
CA GLY A 487 -18.67 -6.25 19.36
C GLY A 487 -17.25 -6.54 19.89
N GLU A 488 -16.89 -7.82 20.10
CA GLU A 488 -15.56 -8.19 20.60
C GLU A 488 -14.46 -7.94 19.56
N LEU A 489 -14.78 -7.85 18.26
CA LEU A 489 -13.81 -7.60 17.19
C LEU A 489 -13.02 -6.31 17.46
N HIS A 490 -13.73 -5.18 17.54
CA HIS A 490 -13.11 -3.87 17.77
C HIS A 490 -12.80 -3.63 19.25
N ASP A 491 -13.50 -4.26 20.18
CA ASP A 491 -13.23 -4.07 21.60
C ASP A 491 -11.90 -4.71 22.02
N ARG A 492 -11.59 -5.92 21.50
CA ARG A 492 -10.32 -6.62 21.81
C ARG A 492 -9.23 -6.36 20.80
N PHE A 493 -9.48 -6.57 19.51
CA PHE A 493 -8.41 -6.58 18.51
C PHE A 493 -7.98 -5.17 18.05
N PHE A 494 -8.52 -4.12 18.67
CA PHE A 494 -7.93 -2.79 18.63
C PHE A 494 -6.92 -2.54 19.75
N LEU A 495 -6.78 -3.48 20.70
CA LEU A 495 -5.81 -3.41 21.78
C LEU A 495 -4.49 -4.06 21.35
N PRO A 496 -3.35 -3.32 21.42
CA PRO A 496 -2.02 -3.82 21.08
C PRO A 496 -1.68 -5.19 21.65
N ALA A 497 -2.04 -5.46 22.91
CA ALA A 497 -1.72 -6.71 23.59
C ALA A 497 -2.50 -7.90 23.00
N CYS A 498 -3.77 -7.71 22.64
CA CYS A 498 -4.58 -8.73 21.98
C CYS A 498 -4.07 -9.01 20.56
N VAL A 499 -3.72 -7.96 19.81
CA VAL A 499 -3.09 -8.11 18.48
C VAL A 499 -1.78 -8.87 18.58
N TRP A 500 -0.93 -8.56 19.57
CA TRP A 500 0.33 -9.29 19.78
C TRP A 500 0.11 -10.77 20.09
N GLN A 501 -0.85 -11.08 20.96
CA GLN A 501 -1.18 -12.47 21.28
C GLN A 501 -1.68 -13.27 20.08
N ASP A 502 -2.47 -12.64 19.22
CA ASP A 502 -2.94 -13.25 17.98
C ASP A 502 -1.77 -13.50 17.01
N LEU A 503 -0.83 -12.56 16.86
CA LEU A 503 0.40 -12.77 16.09
C LEU A 503 1.26 -13.92 16.63
N VAL A 504 1.41 -14.02 17.96
CA VAL A 504 2.14 -15.13 18.60
C VAL A 504 1.49 -16.47 18.26
N ALA A 505 0.16 -16.54 18.30
CA ALA A 505 -0.54 -17.78 18.00
C ALA A 505 -0.44 -18.21 16.54
N ILE A 506 -0.43 -17.26 15.60
CA ILE A 506 -0.13 -17.55 14.19
C ILE A 506 1.27 -18.15 14.08
N CYS A 507 2.26 -17.57 14.77
CA CYS A 507 3.63 -18.10 14.75
C CYS A 507 3.71 -19.51 15.37
N ASP A 508 2.95 -19.78 16.44
CA ASP A 508 2.82 -21.12 17.02
C ASP A 508 2.19 -22.13 16.05
N ASP A 509 1.17 -21.72 15.28
CA ASP A 509 0.57 -22.54 14.23
C ASP A 509 1.57 -22.83 13.08
N LEU A 510 2.30 -21.81 12.61
CA LEU A 510 3.38 -21.98 11.63
C LEU A 510 4.43 -22.99 12.12
N LYS A 511 4.86 -22.85 13.37
CA LYS A 511 5.86 -23.75 13.99
C LYS A 511 5.34 -25.18 14.11
N LYS A 512 4.07 -25.38 14.48
CA LYS A 512 3.43 -26.71 14.50
C LYS A 512 3.42 -27.37 13.11
N HIS A 513 3.39 -26.57 12.05
CA HIS A 513 3.46 -27.03 10.65
C HIS A 513 4.89 -27.01 10.06
N GLY A 514 5.92 -26.91 10.91
CA GLY A 514 7.32 -27.03 10.50
C GLY A 514 7.93 -25.77 9.89
N ILE A 515 7.28 -24.61 10.03
CA ILE A 515 7.81 -23.30 9.62
C ILE A 515 8.21 -22.53 10.88
N PRO A 516 9.51 -22.43 11.23
CA PRO A 516 9.97 -21.88 12.51
C PRO A 516 10.02 -20.34 12.51
N PHE A 517 8.88 -19.70 12.26
CA PHE A 517 8.77 -18.24 12.29
C PHE A 517 8.70 -17.75 13.75
N ASP A 518 9.64 -16.88 14.15
CA ASP A 518 9.69 -16.35 15.52
C ASP A 518 8.86 -15.06 15.64
N PRO A 519 7.89 -14.97 16.57
CA PRO A 519 7.09 -13.75 16.74
C PRO A 519 7.94 -12.51 17.07
N ALA A 520 9.13 -12.68 17.68
CA ALA A 520 10.03 -11.56 17.95
C ALA A 520 10.45 -10.78 16.69
N TRP A 521 10.42 -11.42 15.51
CA TRP A 521 10.75 -10.77 14.24
C TRP A 521 9.70 -9.74 13.80
N LEU A 522 8.46 -9.86 14.29
CA LEU A 522 7.37 -8.90 14.03
C LEU A 522 7.37 -7.71 15.01
N ARG A 523 8.20 -7.75 16.05
CA ARG A 523 8.23 -6.70 17.08
C ARG A 523 8.48 -5.30 16.50
N PRO A 524 9.40 -5.08 15.53
CA PRO A 524 9.59 -3.75 14.94
C PRO A 524 8.33 -3.21 14.25
N ALA A 525 7.60 -4.05 13.50
CA ALA A 525 6.34 -3.66 12.86
C ALA A 525 5.25 -3.34 13.89
N TRP A 526 5.15 -4.16 14.94
CA TRP A 526 4.20 -3.95 16.03
C TRP A 526 4.50 -2.67 16.82
N GLU A 527 5.76 -2.38 17.15
CA GLU A 527 6.15 -1.15 17.85
C GLU A 527 5.88 0.10 16.98
N PHE A 528 6.06 0.01 15.67
CA PHE A 528 5.69 1.07 14.73
C PHE A 528 4.18 1.31 14.71
N ARG A 529 3.38 0.24 14.71
CA ARG A 529 1.91 0.31 14.72
C ARG A 529 1.34 0.84 16.03
N PHE A 530 1.91 0.39 17.15
CA PHE A 530 1.44 0.61 18.52
C PHE A 530 2.50 1.32 19.36
N PRO A 531 2.86 2.57 19.01
CA PRO A 531 3.95 3.28 19.67
C PRO A 531 3.69 3.43 21.17
N HIS A 532 4.77 3.32 21.93
CA HIS A 532 4.81 3.60 23.35
C HIS A 532 4.46 5.06 23.63
N LEU A 533 3.59 5.30 24.62
CA LEU A 533 3.15 6.65 25.02
C LEU A 533 3.78 7.09 26.34
N GLY A 534 3.88 6.19 27.32
CA GLY A 534 4.49 6.45 28.62
C GLY A 534 4.16 5.37 29.65
N GLU A 535 4.61 5.58 30.88
CA GLU A 535 4.58 4.58 31.95
C GLU A 535 4.24 5.18 33.31
N LEU A 536 3.53 4.41 34.13
CA LEU A 536 3.41 4.66 35.56
C LEU A 536 4.21 3.61 36.34
N GLU A 537 5.17 4.10 37.11
CA GLU A 537 5.94 3.29 38.05
C GLU A 537 5.15 3.11 39.35
N ILE A 538 4.84 1.85 39.69
CA ILE A 538 4.01 1.50 40.85
C ILE A 538 4.74 0.43 41.66
N LYS A 539 5.36 0.85 42.77
CA LYS A 539 6.19 -0.02 43.63
C LYS A 539 7.31 -0.70 42.81
N HIS A 540 7.15 -1.98 42.45
CA HIS A 540 8.09 -2.77 41.65
C HIS A 540 7.52 -3.22 40.29
N HIS A 541 6.36 -2.66 39.91
CA HIS A 541 5.68 -2.97 38.66
C HIS A 541 5.54 -1.71 37.81
N THR A 542 5.48 -1.90 36.50
CA THR A 542 5.28 -0.82 35.54
C THR A 542 3.95 -1.04 34.82
N LEU A 543 3.11 0.00 34.83
CA LEU A 543 1.92 0.06 33.98
C LEU A 543 2.27 0.83 32.70
N VAL A 544 2.18 0.15 31.55
CA VAL A 544 2.62 0.69 30.26
C VAL A 544 1.43 1.19 29.47
N PHE A 545 1.57 2.37 28.86
CA PHE A 545 0.55 2.96 27.99
C PHE A 545 1.03 2.97 26.53
N ARG A 546 0.15 2.52 25.63
CA ARG A 546 0.43 2.45 24.19
C ARG A 546 -0.72 3.04 23.39
N GLN A 547 -0.39 3.56 22.22
CA GLN A 547 -1.39 3.92 21.24
C GLN A 547 -2.11 2.65 20.78
N ALA A 548 -3.44 2.65 20.87
CA ALA A 548 -4.30 1.58 20.39
C ALA A 548 -4.98 1.99 19.08
N LEU A 549 -5.75 1.07 18.47
CA LEU A 549 -6.47 1.33 17.24
C LEU A 549 -7.82 1.99 17.52
N GLU A 550 -8.30 2.77 16.57
CA GLU A 550 -9.65 3.34 16.62
C GLU A 550 -10.24 3.36 15.21
N ALA A 551 -11.52 3.02 15.12
CA ALA A 551 -12.26 3.11 13.86
C ALA A 551 -12.78 4.53 13.69
N TRP A 552 -12.66 5.08 12.47
CA TRP A 552 -13.25 6.37 12.13
C TRP A 552 -14.53 6.15 11.35
N PRO A 553 -15.70 6.21 12.01
CA PRO A 553 -16.94 5.83 11.37
C PRO A 553 -17.28 6.80 10.24
N LEU A 554 -17.74 6.23 9.12
CA LEU A 554 -18.32 6.99 8.02
C LEU A 554 -19.54 7.79 8.51
N LEU A 555 -19.58 9.07 8.18
CA LEU A 555 -20.71 9.95 8.43
C LEU A 555 -21.67 9.91 7.25
N GLY A 556 -22.90 10.37 7.49
CA GLY A 556 -23.91 10.53 6.43
C GLY A 556 -23.40 11.43 5.31
N GLU A 557 -23.81 11.12 4.08
CA GLU A 557 -23.47 11.90 2.90
C GLU A 557 -23.88 13.37 3.07
N SER A 558 -22.98 14.28 2.71
CA SER A 558 -23.22 15.72 2.77
C SER A 558 -23.04 16.32 1.37
N PRO A 559 -23.94 17.20 0.91
CA PRO A 559 -23.77 17.88 -0.37
C PRO A 559 -22.52 18.78 -0.30
N ASN A 560 -21.60 18.64 -1.26
CA ASN A 560 -20.42 19.51 -1.33
C ASN A 560 -20.13 19.95 -2.77
N ALA A 561 -20.49 21.19 -3.10
CA ALA A 561 -20.12 21.89 -4.33
C ALA A 561 -20.22 21.04 -5.63
N GLY A 562 -21.32 20.32 -5.81
CA GLY A 562 -21.56 19.49 -7.00
C GLY A 562 -21.04 18.05 -6.91
N THR A 563 -20.42 17.66 -5.80
CA THR A 563 -20.02 16.28 -5.48
C THR A 563 -20.61 15.82 -4.15
N VAL A 564 -20.65 14.51 -3.92
CA VAL A 564 -21.01 13.94 -2.62
C VAL A 564 -19.72 13.68 -1.85
N ALA A 565 -19.54 14.35 -0.71
CA ALA A 565 -18.41 14.10 0.17
C ALA A 565 -18.80 13.06 1.23
N ARG A 566 -17.94 12.05 1.38
CA ARG A 566 -18.04 11.05 2.44
C ARG A 566 -16.97 11.34 3.48
N THR A 567 -17.40 11.91 4.60
CA THR A 567 -16.52 12.29 5.71
C THR A 567 -16.50 11.19 6.76
N VAL A 568 -15.40 11.08 7.49
CA VAL A 568 -15.26 10.17 8.64
C VAL A 568 -15.13 10.97 9.92
N ASP A 569 -15.62 10.43 11.03
CA ASP A 569 -15.36 11.01 12.34
C ASP A 569 -13.99 10.58 12.86
N ALA A 570 -12.95 11.36 12.53
CA ALA A 570 -11.59 11.13 12.99
C ALA A 570 -11.30 11.73 14.38
N SER A 571 -12.31 12.26 15.08
CA SER A 571 -12.11 12.97 16.36
C SER A 571 -11.96 12.06 17.57
N LEU A 572 -12.09 10.75 17.37
CA LEU A 572 -11.94 9.73 18.39
C LEU A 572 -10.55 9.11 18.33
N ASP A 573 -10.06 8.74 19.51
CA ASP A 573 -8.79 8.07 19.67
C ASP A 573 -8.87 7.03 20.80
N ARG A 574 -7.88 6.14 20.83
CA ARG A 574 -7.80 5.05 21.80
C ARG A 574 -6.37 4.83 22.27
N ILE A 575 -6.22 4.65 23.57
CA ILE A 575 -4.99 4.14 24.18
C ILE A 575 -5.27 2.81 24.88
N GLU A 576 -4.23 1.99 25.03
CA GLU A 576 -4.22 0.80 25.88
C GLU A 576 -3.37 1.09 27.11
N ALA A 577 -3.83 0.62 28.26
CA ALA A 577 -3.00 0.42 29.45
C ALA A 577 -2.81 -1.09 29.64
N CYS A 578 -1.57 -1.54 29.84
CA CYS A 578 -1.25 -2.96 30.00
C CYS A 578 -0.26 -3.22 31.15
N VAL A 579 -0.47 -4.35 31.82
CA VAL A 579 0.39 -4.89 32.88
C VAL A 579 0.88 -6.28 32.47
N SER A 580 2.19 -6.52 32.60
CA SER A 580 2.78 -7.84 32.36
C SER A 580 2.53 -8.80 33.52
N ASP A 581 2.51 -8.30 34.76
CA ASP A 581 2.18 -9.06 35.96
C ASP A 581 0.79 -8.67 36.49
N PRO A 582 -0.22 -9.54 36.33
CA PRO A 582 -1.56 -9.29 36.84
C PRO A 582 -1.65 -9.12 38.36
N ALA A 583 -0.65 -9.53 39.15
CA ALA A 583 -0.64 -9.37 40.61
C ALA A 583 -0.77 -7.89 41.02
N LEU A 584 -0.28 -6.96 40.19
CA LEU A 584 -0.44 -5.52 40.41
C LEU A 584 -1.92 -5.13 40.58
N LEU A 585 -2.84 -5.77 39.83
CA LEU A 585 -4.27 -5.47 39.83
C LEU A 585 -4.97 -5.83 41.15
N GLU A 586 -4.37 -6.68 41.99
CA GLU A 586 -4.87 -7.01 43.33
C GLU A 586 -4.67 -5.85 44.31
N SER A 587 -3.62 -5.05 44.11
CA SER A 587 -3.23 -3.96 45.00
C SER A 587 -3.81 -2.59 44.63
N GLY A 588 -4.28 -2.42 43.39
CA GLY A 588 -4.74 -1.13 42.91
C GLY A 588 -5.67 -1.20 41.70
N LEU A 589 -6.10 -0.03 41.25
CA LEU A 589 -6.86 0.15 40.03
C LEU A 589 -6.46 1.43 39.30
N LEU A 590 -6.61 1.43 37.98
CA LEU A 590 -6.44 2.63 37.16
C LEU A 590 -7.75 3.41 37.10
N LEU A 591 -7.68 4.71 37.36
CA LEU A 591 -8.70 5.68 37.01
C LEU A 591 -8.25 6.50 35.81
N VAL A 592 -9.16 6.73 34.86
CA VAL A 592 -8.99 7.71 33.79
C VAL A 592 -10.10 8.75 33.87
N ASN A 593 -9.72 10.01 34.05
CA ASN A 593 -10.65 11.12 34.31
C ASN A 593 -11.63 10.78 35.45
N GLY A 594 -11.13 10.10 36.50
CA GLY A 594 -11.92 9.69 37.67
C GLY A 594 -12.78 8.44 37.49
N LEU A 595 -12.79 7.82 36.30
CA LEU A 595 -13.57 6.61 36.01
C LEU A 595 -12.67 5.37 36.05
N PRO A 596 -13.09 4.26 36.70
CA PRO A 596 -12.25 3.08 36.80
C PRO A 596 -12.12 2.34 35.47
N CYS A 597 -10.94 1.80 35.19
CA CYS A 597 -10.72 0.88 34.08
C CYS A 597 -10.80 -0.57 34.55
N GLU A 598 -11.30 -1.46 33.69
CA GLU A 598 -11.35 -2.89 33.97
C GLU A 598 -10.33 -3.63 33.11
N PHE A 599 -9.25 -4.10 33.74
CA PHE A 599 -8.23 -4.90 33.07
C PHE A 599 -8.75 -6.32 32.84
N ARG A 600 -8.53 -6.81 31.62
CA ARG A 600 -8.91 -8.16 31.21
C ARG A 600 -7.65 -8.95 30.84
N PRO A 601 -7.59 -10.25 31.14
CA PRO A 601 -6.52 -11.11 30.67
C PRO A 601 -6.42 -11.04 29.14
N THR A 602 -5.19 -10.95 28.63
CA THR A 602 -4.90 -10.90 27.19
C THR A 602 -5.08 -12.26 26.48
N ASN A 603 -5.58 -13.27 27.20
CA ASN A 603 -5.78 -14.60 26.63
C ASN A 603 -6.96 -14.61 25.63
N LEU A 604 -6.69 -15.11 24.42
CA LEU A 604 -7.66 -15.26 23.33
C LEU A 604 -8.32 -16.65 23.28
N SER A 605 -7.76 -17.64 23.98
CA SER A 605 -8.21 -19.04 23.97
C SER A 605 -9.65 -19.22 24.44
N THR A 606 -10.14 -18.29 25.27
CA THR A 606 -11.51 -18.32 25.82
C THR A 606 -12.58 -18.01 24.78
N LEU A 607 -12.22 -17.36 23.67
CA LEU A 607 -13.15 -16.97 22.61
C LEU A 607 -13.06 -17.89 21.40
N ASN A 608 -11.85 -18.31 21.06
CA ASN A 608 -11.63 -19.31 20.04
C ASN A 608 -10.48 -20.23 20.50
N PRO A 609 -10.75 -21.51 20.80
CA PRO A 609 -9.71 -22.47 21.18
C PRO A 609 -8.60 -22.62 20.14
N GLN A 610 -8.87 -22.25 18.88
CA GLN A 610 -7.91 -22.31 17.78
C GLN A 610 -7.01 -21.07 17.72
N LEU A 611 -7.36 -19.98 18.40
CA LEU A 611 -6.62 -18.72 18.33
C LEU A 611 -5.39 -18.64 19.22
N SER A 612 -5.26 -19.47 20.26
CA SER A 612 -4.02 -19.58 21.05
C SER A 612 -4.18 -20.63 22.14
N THR A 613 -3.13 -21.41 22.40
CA THR A 613 -2.99 -22.22 23.65
C THR A 613 -1.94 -21.63 24.59
N ALA A 614 -1.37 -20.46 24.25
CA ALA A 614 -0.35 -19.82 25.05
C ALA A 614 -0.96 -19.20 26.31
N ALA A 615 -0.20 -19.19 27.40
CA ALA A 615 -0.60 -18.51 28.62
C ALA A 615 -0.76 -17.00 28.37
N PRO A 616 -1.69 -16.32 29.08
CA PRO A 616 -1.76 -14.86 29.03
C PRO A 616 -0.40 -14.26 29.39
N ILE A 617 0.06 -13.29 28.59
CA ILE A 617 1.30 -12.52 28.80
C ILE A 617 1.07 -11.37 29.80
N GLY A 618 -0.19 -11.11 30.16
CA GLY A 618 -0.58 -10.03 31.06
C GLY A 618 -2.07 -9.71 30.95
N ALA A 619 -2.44 -8.53 31.44
CA ALA A 619 -3.79 -7.99 31.34
C ALA A 619 -3.76 -6.57 30.74
N ALA A 620 -4.82 -6.21 30.02
CA ALA A 620 -4.93 -4.91 29.36
C ALA A 620 -6.36 -4.35 29.44
N CYS A 621 -6.47 -3.03 29.31
CA CYS A 621 -7.73 -2.34 29.08
C CYS A 621 -7.55 -1.23 28.05
N GLY A 622 -8.57 -1.02 27.22
CA GLY A 622 -8.67 0.12 26.33
C GLY A 622 -9.29 1.34 27.01
N ILE A 623 -8.89 2.52 26.55
CA ILE A 623 -9.54 3.78 26.89
C ILE A 623 -9.86 4.49 25.58
N ARG A 624 -11.16 4.64 25.30
CA ARG A 624 -11.67 5.35 24.12
C ARG A 624 -12.19 6.72 24.54
N TYR A 625 -11.78 7.74 23.79
CA TYR A 625 -12.07 9.12 24.15
C TYR A 625 -12.18 10.01 22.91
N ARG A 626 -12.86 11.15 23.06
CA ARG A 626 -12.81 12.24 22.08
C ARG A 626 -11.54 13.05 22.29
N ALA A 627 -10.68 13.05 21.27
CA ALA A 627 -9.35 13.66 21.27
C ALA A 627 -9.36 15.14 20.88
N PHE A 628 -10.27 15.54 19.98
CA PHE A 628 -10.44 16.93 19.54
C PHE A 628 -11.87 17.16 19.04
N TYR A 629 -12.25 18.41 18.77
CA TYR A 629 -13.53 18.72 18.13
C TYR A 629 -13.41 18.63 16.61
N LEU A 630 -14.38 17.98 15.98
CA LEU A 630 -14.55 17.93 14.53
C LEU A 630 -16.02 18.15 14.19
N THR A 631 -16.29 18.92 13.15
CA THR A 631 -17.65 19.13 12.62
C THR A 631 -17.64 18.85 11.11
N PRO A 632 -18.46 17.93 10.61
CA PRO A 632 -19.40 17.06 11.34
C PRO A 632 -18.69 15.95 12.14
N SER A 633 -19.34 15.44 13.19
CA SER A 633 -18.91 14.26 13.97
C SER A 633 -20.13 13.53 14.58
N LEU A 634 -19.93 12.28 15.00
CA LEU A 634 -20.94 11.57 15.78
C LEU A 634 -20.98 12.12 17.20
N GLN A 635 -22.17 12.19 17.78
CA GLN A 635 -22.39 12.67 19.16
C GLN A 635 -21.76 14.05 19.43
N PRO A 636 -22.16 15.11 18.70
CA PRO A 636 -21.55 16.44 18.80
C PRO A 636 -21.68 17.08 20.19
N HIS A 637 -22.56 16.56 21.05
CA HIS A 637 -22.73 17.01 22.44
C HIS A 637 -21.64 16.50 23.39
N VAL A 638 -20.86 15.49 22.99
CA VAL A 638 -19.78 14.91 23.81
C VAL A 638 -18.54 15.81 23.74
N PRO A 639 -18.02 16.31 24.87
CA PRO A 639 -16.85 17.17 24.89
C PRO A 639 -15.55 16.45 24.54
N VAL A 640 -14.50 17.22 24.32
CA VAL A 640 -13.12 16.70 24.27
C VAL A 640 -12.71 16.26 25.68
N HIS A 641 -12.12 15.07 25.78
CA HIS A 641 -11.67 14.50 27.05
C HIS A 641 -10.18 14.69 27.29
N ALA A 642 -9.41 14.99 26.24
CA ALA A 642 -7.98 15.24 26.33
C ALA A 642 -7.71 16.62 26.97
N PRO A 643 -6.63 16.76 27.79
CA PRO A 643 -5.71 15.69 28.19
C PRO A 643 -6.36 14.69 29.17
N LEU A 644 -5.96 13.42 29.06
CA LEU A 644 -6.43 12.38 29.97
C LEU A 644 -5.64 12.43 31.27
N LEU A 645 -6.31 12.46 32.42
CA LEU A 645 -5.70 12.26 33.73
C LEU A 645 -5.71 10.77 34.06
N LEU A 646 -4.53 10.18 34.19
CA LEU A 646 -4.28 8.77 34.46
C LEU A 646 -3.81 8.65 35.92
N GLU A 647 -4.57 7.93 36.76
CA GLU A 647 -4.26 7.80 38.19
C GLU A 647 -4.31 6.34 38.62
N TRP A 648 -3.20 5.82 39.15
CA TRP A 648 -3.20 4.54 39.85
C TRP A 648 -3.59 4.76 41.31
N VAL A 649 -4.68 4.12 41.75
CA VAL A 649 -5.23 4.23 43.09
C VAL A 649 -4.99 2.94 43.85
N ASP A 650 -4.44 3.03 45.06
CA ASP A 650 -4.29 1.90 45.96
C ASP A 650 -5.66 1.45 46.49
N ARG A 651 -5.95 0.14 46.44
CA ARG A 651 -7.26 -0.41 46.80
C ARG A 651 -7.55 -0.36 48.30
N GLU A 652 -6.52 -0.37 49.14
CA GLU A 652 -6.68 -0.39 50.59
C GLU A 652 -6.90 1.02 51.13
N THR A 653 -6.11 1.99 50.66
CA THR A 653 -6.17 3.37 51.16
C THR A 653 -7.08 4.28 50.34
N LEU A 654 -7.44 3.86 49.12
CA LEU A 654 -8.13 4.67 48.11
C LEU A 654 -7.42 5.98 47.78
N THR A 655 -6.10 6.04 47.98
CA THR A 655 -5.28 7.20 47.63
C THR A 655 -4.54 6.98 46.32
N VAL A 656 -4.35 8.05 45.55
CA VAL A 656 -3.53 8.03 44.33
C VAL A 656 -2.07 7.75 44.69
N ALA A 657 -1.51 6.67 44.15
CA ALA A 657 -0.12 6.26 44.35
C ALA A 657 0.81 6.73 43.22
N ALA A 658 0.31 6.79 41.99
CA ALA A 658 1.04 7.32 40.83
C ALA A 658 0.05 8.01 39.88
N ALA A 659 0.49 9.06 39.18
CA ALA A 659 -0.36 9.76 38.23
C ALA A 659 0.44 10.43 37.10
N ALA A 660 -0.20 10.53 35.93
CA ALA A 660 0.32 11.21 34.76
C ALA A 660 -0.83 11.83 33.94
N ARG A 661 -0.49 12.74 33.03
CA ARG A 661 -1.39 13.25 32.01
C ARG A 661 -0.92 12.85 30.62
N TRP A 662 -1.87 12.42 29.80
CA TRP A 662 -1.65 12.15 28.39
C TRP A 662 -2.28 13.27 27.54
N HIS A 663 -1.43 13.92 26.74
CA HIS A 663 -1.84 14.97 25.81
C HIS A 663 -1.87 14.44 24.37
N VAL A 664 -2.96 14.66 23.65
CA VAL A 664 -3.04 14.31 22.21
C VAL A 664 -2.15 15.25 21.39
N TRP A 665 -2.22 16.53 21.75
CA TRP A 665 -1.54 17.65 21.11
C TRP A 665 -0.50 18.25 22.06
N ASN A 666 -0.06 19.46 21.77
CA ASN A 666 0.91 20.18 22.58
C ASN A 666 0.38 20.49 24.00
N PRO A 667 1.12 20.16 25.07
CA PRO A 667 0.72 20.42 26.46
C PRO A 667 0.63 21.90 26.85
N GLN A 668 1.39 22.78 26.18
CA GLN A 668 1.43 24.22 26.46
C GLN A 668 0.30 25.00 25.75
N ASN A 669 -0.73 24.30 25.27
CA ASN A 669 -1.99 24.86 24.76
C ASN A 669 -1.86 25.76 23.51
N HIS A 670 -0.81 25.56 22.70
CA HIS A 670 -0.69 26.14 21.36
C HIS A 670 -0.71 25.04 20.30
N SER A 671 -1.43 25.26 19.19
CA SER A 671 -1.52 24.27 18.12
C SER A 671 -0.18 24.08 17.41
N TYR A 672 0.16 22.83 17.04
CA TYR A 672 1.23 22.58 16.07
C TYR A 672 0.81 23.14 14.70
N HIS A 673 1.41 24.26 14.28
CA HIS A 673 1.01 24.93 13.04
C HIS A 673 1.64 24.32 11.77
N ALA A 674 2.69 23.51 11.93
CA ALA A 674 3.38 22.84 10.83
C ALA A 674 3.86 21.45 11.27
N ALA A 675 4.11 20.58 10.29
CA ALA A 675 4.79 19.31 10.53
C ALA A 675 6.19 19.56 11.16
N PRO A 676 6.73 18.61 11.94
CA PRO A 676 8.08 18.74 12.48
C PRO A 676 9.09 18.92 11.35
N ALA A 677 10.08 19.80 11.55
CA ALA A 677 11.12 20.07 10.57
C ALA A 677 12.12 18.90 10.42
N ASN A 678 12.25 18.07 11.45
CA ASN A 678 13.16 16.93 11.48
C ASN A 678 12.75 15.89 12.55
N ASP A 679 13.47 14.77 12.58
CA ASP A 679 13.22 13.66 13.51
C ASP A 679 13.42 14.03 14.98
N THR A 680 14.36 14.93 15.28
CA THR A 680 14.62 15.40 16.65
C THR A 680 13.43 16.17 17.19
N GLU A 681 12.88 17.10 16.40
CA GLU A 681 11.67 17.83 16.77
C GLU A 681 10.46 16.89 16.89
N ALA A 682 10.32 15.93 15.96
CA ALA A 682 9.26 14.93 16.04
C ALA A 682 9.36 14.10 17.34
N ALA A 683 10.57 13.68 17.73
CA ALA A 683 10.80 12.94 18.97
C ALA A 683 10.50 13.77 20.22
N HIS A 684 10.88 15.06 20.22
CA HIS A 684 10.54 15.99 21.29
C HIS A 684 9.02 16.13 21.44
N ARG A 685 8.30 16.42 20.35
CA ARG A 685 6.82 16.53 20.34
C ARG A 685 6.12 15.25 20.81
N ARG A 686 6.70 14.07 20.55
CA ARG A 686 6.17 12.81 21.09
C ARG A 686 6.38 12.70 22.59
N THR A 687 7.57 13.04 23.08
CA THR A 687 7.98 12.88 24.49
C THR A 687 7.24 13.84 25.42
N GLU A 688 7.09 15.11 25.01
CA GLU A 688 6.44 16.12 25.86
C GLU A 688 4.95 15.85 26.13
N ARG A 689 4.31 14.98 25.35
CA ARG A 689 2.90 14.62 25.50
C ARG A 689 2.61 13.71 26.69
N TRP A 690 3.64 13.11 27.28
CA TRP A 690 3.54 12.40 28.55
C TRP A 690 4.02 13.31 29.68
N GLU A 691 3.12 13.70 30.56
CA GLU A 691 3.39 14.61 31.66
C GLU A 691 3.24 13.89 33.01
N PRO A 692 4.31 13.65 33.78
CA PRO A 692 4.20 13.19 35.16
C PRO A 692 3.35 14.15 35.99
N TRP A 693 2.41 13.63 36.80
CA TRP A 693 1.40 14.45 37.47
C TRP A 693 1.39 14.23 38.99
N PRO A 694 2.37 14.75 39.75
CA PRO A 694 2.49 14.51 41.19
C PRO A 694 1.41 15.18 42.03
N TYR A 695 0.68 16.16 41.47
CA TYR A 695 -0.25 17.01 42.22
C TYR A 695 -1.43 16.27 42.85
N THR A 696 -1.81 15.11 42.29
CA THR A 696 -2.90 14.29 42.82
C THR A 696 -2.44 13.14 43.71
N VAL A 697 -1.14 12.85 43.74
CA VAL A 697 -0.57 11.78 44.56
C VAL A 697 -0.84 12.04 46.04
N GLY A 698 -1.27 11.00 46.76
CA GLY A 698 -1.67 11.05 48.16
C GLY A 698 -3.10 11.53 48.41
N GLN A 699 -3.81 12.01 47.39
CA GLN A 699 -5.22 12.39 47.54
C GLN A 699 -6.13 11.16 47.48
N SER A 700 -7.18 11.15 48.31
CA SER A 700 -8.23 10.12 48.23
C SER A 700 -9.10 10.27 46.98
N ARG A 701 -9.63 9.14 46.50
CA ARG A 701 -10.57 9.08 45.38
C ARG A 701 -11.84 8.33 45.76
N PHE A 702 -12.98 8.84 45.31
CA PHE A 702 -14.21 8.07 45.25
C PHE A 702 -14.19 7.23 43.96
N ILE A 703 -14.51 5.94 44.07
CA ILE A 703 -14.53 5.04 42.92
C ILE A 703 -15.98 4.88 42.46
N PRO A 704 -16.39 5.53 41.35
CA PRO A 704 -17.75 5.37 40.85
C PRO A 704 -17.96 3.96 40.31
N LYS A 705 -19.16 3.43 40.47
CA LYS A 705 -19.57 2.22 39.76
C LYS A 705 -19.90 2.60 38.32
N ILE A 706 -19.30 1.88 37.37
CA ILE A 706 -19.62 2.00 35.95
C ILE A 706 -20.05 0.63 35.41
N ASP A 707 -21.02 0.66 34.49
CA ASP A 707 -21.47 -0.55 33.80
C ASP A 707 -20.94 -0.55 32.37
N PHE A 708 -20.04 -1.50 32.08
CA PHE A 708 -19.52 -1.71 30.74
C PHE A 708 -20.61 -2.32 29.84
N PRO A 709 -20.79 -1.80 28.61
CA PRO A 709 -21.77 -2.37 27.69
C PRO A 709 -21.31 -3.76 27.23
N PRO A 710 -22.25 -4.65 26.83
CA PRO A 710 -21.91 -5.95 26.26
C PRO A 710 -20.91 -5.86 25.09
N GLU A 711 -21.01 -4.79 24.28
CA GLU A 711 -20.18 -4.55 23.10
C GLU A 711 -18.82 -3.88 23.40
N GLY A 712 -18.51 -3.59 24.67
CA GLY A 712 -17.32 -2.82 25.06
C GLY A 712 -16.84 -3.18 26.46
N ARG A 713 -16.50 -4.46 26.68
CA ARG A 713 -16.10 -5.01 28.00
C ARG A 713 -14.62 -4.85 28.33
N HIS A 714 -13.79 -4.56 27.32
CA HIS A 714 -12.34 -4.37 27.44
C HIS A 714 -11.97 -2.89 27.42
N THR A 715 -12.90 -2.03 27.02
CA THR A 715 -12.63 -0.61 26.78
C THR A 715 -13.54 0.30 27.59
N LEU A 716 -12.93 1.19 28.37
CA LEU A 716 -13.61 2.33 28.96
C LEU A 716 -13.88 3.40 27.88
N ASP A 717 -15.13 3.57 27.47
CA ASP A 717 -15.55 4.63 26.54
C ASP A 717 -16.04 5.86 27.32
N LEU A 718 -15.18 6.88 27.45
CA LEU A 718 -15.45 8.08 28.24
C LEU A 718 -16.69 8.85 27.75
N ARG A 719 -17.07 8.68 26.49
CA ARG A 719 -18.22 9.37 25.87
C ARG A 719 -19.56 8.93 26.47
N ARG A 720 -19.62 7.76 27.12
CA ARG A 720 -20.83 7.28 27.78
C ARG A 720 -21.06 7.92 29.15
N TYR A 721 -20.03 8.54 29.72
CA TYR A 721 -20.02 9.04 31.09
C TYR A 721 -19.76 10.55 31.17
N SER A 722 -19.73 11.24 30.02
CA SER A 722 -19.47 12.68 29.94
C SER A 722 -20.48 13.58 30.67
N ALA A 723 -21.65 13.05 31.06
CA ALA A 723 -22.62 13.75 31.91
C ALA A 723 -22.29 13.69 33.42
N GLN A 724 -21.48 12.70 33.85
CA GLN A 724 -21.06 12.52 35.25
C GLN A 724 -19.78 13.29 35.58
N ALA A 725 -19.12 13.88 34.58
CA ALA A 725 -17.89 14.66 34.71
C ALA A 725 -18.13 16.19 34.81
N ARG A 726 -19.38 16.63 34.98
CA ARG A 726 -19.73 18.05 35.21
C ARG A 726 -19.89 18.36 36.70
#